data_AF-G2Y0G7-F1
#
_entry.id   AF-G2Y0G7-F1
#
_cell.length_a   1.000
_cell.length_b   1.000
_cell.length_c   1.000
_cell.angle_alpha   90.00
_cell.angle_beta   90.00
_cell.angle_gamma   90.00
#
_symmetry.space_group_name_H-M   'P 1'
#
loop_
_entity.id
_entity.type
_entity.pdbx_description
1 polymer ?
#
loop_
_entity_poly.entity_id
_entity_poly.type
_entity_poly.pdbx_seq_one_letter_code
_entity_poly.pdbx_strand_id
1 'polypeptide(L)'
;MSESYRPDNDAFPESPYDIAFLSQRDLGLNIPINYATAPGVSLTAACFSSLKYEDDDATTCISNLLANGFRRLEVDLYWDEARQLWSFCPAAVPISSSDVASTPTPTSTLSSTTASLTLAQQTSDLIPRQNAATSPIMPSPSTLDADVTFNSRPTSHSSSTVNVIASSLESTLPVASAIPKLSNKSLYDIGSYTCTNTINLDMLTSLLLDCIQETQNNIDAYMLILTLNIHEAKSGFGIDDPAPQPTDLPDPSESLKFLFASNLSAYIYTPNDLRTDRANLNTSWYQVAARYRPDLDYYTTATGEFGIISTEDGWPSESYIEFSQGKRMLLQFGSVDPQMENYNFSGDAGTIFPPGYLSSRRDDDTLASADGVIESGCFLVNATEDVSQVNSSWATAANIPGFDYPTESNSSLTSLLNLTSSLTNCGISPTLNTTLLNTSANTNNFPYQHYTYSTIWSWAPHEPRSSNSSNDNDDSLFRCATLHPTTTHWHVTDCSTKLYAACRAPSQPYNWTLTTYPISYSYASQACPTPYIFSAPRTALENAYLSQTATNLSPARDFDSDDPKIWLDFNSLDTKNCWTTGGPNITCPYSNEDSDDYAREKVVVVPLVATVIVLIIFFLVLCVNCGKGFLGRKGEGKRRRRVREGAVYEGVPA
;
A
#
# COMPACT_ATOMS: atom_id res chain seq x y z
N MET A 1 -3.09 6.97 22.79
CA MET A 1 -3.12 5.49 22.64
C MET A 1 -3.00 5.26 21.15
N SER A 2 -2.11 4.40 20.69
CA SER A 2 -1.96 4.13 19.25
C SER A 2 -3.21 3.41 18.75
N GLU A 3 -3.92 4.01 17.81
CA GLU A 3 -4.98 3.34 17.06
C GLU A 3 -4.31 2.28 16.18
N SER A 4 -4.59 1.01 16.48
CA SER A 4 -3.94 -0.13 15.83
C SER A 4 -4.82 -0.72 14.74
N TYR A 5 -4.21 -1.13 13.63
CA TYR A 5 -4.89 -1.89 12.59
C TYR A 5 -5.45 -3.20 13.17
N ARG A 6 -6.79 -3.31 13.23
CA ARG A 6 -7.50 -4.48 13.78
C ARG A 6 -8.81 -4.71 13.04
N PRO A 7 -8.76 -5.34 11.86
CA PRO A 7 -9.96 -5.71 11.14
C PRO A 7 -10.76 -6.76 11.91
N ASP A 8 -12.07 -6.77 11.70
CA ASP A 8 -12.93 -7.87 12.10
C ASP A 8 -12.55 -9.15 11.34
N ASN A 9 -12.73 -10.31 11.98
CA ASN A 9 -12.32 -11.59 11.38
C ASN A 9 -13.01 -11.87 10.04
N ASP A 10 -14.25 -11.41 9.87
CA ASP A 10 -15.03 -11.57 8.64
C ASP A 10 -14.69 -10.54 7.55
N ALA A 11 -13.79 -9.59 7.84
CA ALA A 11 -13.27 -8.65 6.84
C ALA A 11 -12.16 -9.24 5.97
N PHE A 12 -11.41 -10.22 6.48
CA PHE A 12 -10.38 -10.89 5.68
C PHE A 12 -11.02 -11.77 4.60
N PRO A 13 -10.46 -11.77 3.39
CA PRO A 13 -10.92 -12.70 2.36
C PRO A 13 -10.62 -14.14 2.79
N GLU A 14 -11.66 -14.97 2.76
CA GLU A 14 -11.52 -16.42 2.99
C GLU A 14 -11.36 -17.16 1.67
N SER A 15 -10.73 -18.34 1.72
CA SER A 15 -10.62 -19.22 0.56
C SER A 15 -11.97 -19.49 -0.09
N PRO A 16 -12.08 -19.33 -1.42
CA PRO A 16 -10.98 -19.20 -2.39
C PRO A 16 -10.61 -17.76 -2.79
N TYR A 17 -11.19 -16.73 -2.16
CA TYR A 17 -11.03 -15.33 -2.58
C TYR A 17 -9.66 -14.75 -2.24
N ASP A 18 -9.04 -15.19 -1.15
CA ASP A 18 -7.64 -14.86 -0.81
C ASP A 18 -6.68 -15.28 -1.94
N ILE A 19 -6.83 -16.50 -2.43
CA ILE A 19 -6.03 -17.05 -3.54
C ILE A 19 -6.36 -16.33 -4.85
N ALA A 20 -7.63 -15.93 -5.05
CA ALA A 20 -8.03 -15.20 -6.25
C ALA A 20 -7.36 -13.82 -6.32
N PHE A 21 -7.37 -13.06 -5.23
CA PHE A 21 -6.65 -11.77 -5.16
C PHE A 21 -5.14 -11.95 -5.28
N LEU A 22 -4.57 -12.95 -4.60
CA LEU A 22 -3.14 -13.27 -4.71
C LEU A 22 -2.74 -13.59 -6.15
N SER A 23 -3.57 -14.36 -6.86
CA SER A 23 -3.37 -14.70 -8.27
C SER A 23 -3.29 -13.45 -9.15
N GLN A 24 -4.23 -12.51 -8.98
CA GLN A 24 -4.26 -11.28 -9.77
C GLN A 24 -3.05 -10.40 -9.51
N ARG A 25 -2.66 -10.26 -8.23
CA ARG A 25 -1.46 -9.52 -7.84
C ARG A 25 -0.22 -10.11 -8.50
N ASP A 26 -0.03 -11.42 -8.38
CA ASP A 26 1.18 -12.10 -8.87
C ASP A 26 1.31 -12.07 -10.39
N LEU A 27 0.20 -12.15 -11.12
CA LEU A 27 0.15 -11.91 -12.57
C LEU A 27 0.49 -10.46 -12.93
N GLY A 28 0.02 -9.51 -12.11
CA GLY A 28 0.14 -8.07 -12.30
C GLY A 28 1.46 -7.46 -11.81
N LEU A 29 2.34 -8.23 -11.13
CA LEU A 29 3.50 -7.69 -10.42
C LEU A 29 4.42 -6.81 -11.27
N ASN A 30 4.57 -7.10 -12.55
CA ASN A 30 5.44 -6.35 -13.47
C ASN A 30 4.68 -5.32 -14.32
N ILE A 31 3.35 -5.30 -14.22
CA ILE A 31 2.53 -4.32 -14.91
C ILE A 31 2.76 -2.95 -14.26
N PRO A 32 3.00 -1.89 -15.06
CA PRO A 32 3.04 -0.55 -14.52
C PRO A 32 1.74 -0.20 -13.79
N ILE A 33 1.88 0.38 -12.61
CA ILE A 33 0.78 0.54 -11.63
C ILE A 33 -0.40 1.36 -12.15
N ASN A 34 -0.15 2.21 -13.15
CA ASN A 34 -1.17 3.03 -13.78
C ASN A 34 -2.14 2.21 -14.65
N TYR A 35 -1.82 0.97 -15.03
CA TYR A 35 -2.72 0.09 -15.80
C TYR A 35 -3.40 -0.99 -14.94
N ALA A 36 -3.07 -1.08 -13.66
CA ALA A 36 -3.69 -2.01 -12.73
C ALA A 36 -5.00 -1.43 -12.18
N THR A 37 -6.09 -2.18 -12.34
CA THR A 37 -7.39 -1.83 -11.76
C THR A 37 -7.44 -2.25 -10.29
N ALA A 38 -7.90 -1.36 -9.42
CA ALA A 38 -8.11 -1.70 -8.01
C ALA A 38 -9.37 -1.00 -7.44
N PRO A 39 -10.10 -1.63 -6.50
CA PRO A 39 -11.26 -1.01 -5.88
C PRO A 39 -10.87 0.21 -5.03
N GLY A 40 -11.62 1.29 -5.20
CA GLY A 40 -11.52 2.51 -4.40
C GLY A 40 -12.74 2.74 -3.52
N VAL A 41 -12.58 3.55 -2.47
CA VAL A 41 -13.67 3.91 -1.55
C VAL A 41 -13.46 5.31 -0.95
N SER A 42 -14.56 6.05 -0.80
CA SER A 42 -14.61 7.26 0.02
C SER A 42 -14.80 6.90 1.49
N LEU A 43 -13.85 7.30 2.34
CA LEU A 43 -13.95 7.05 3.78
C LEU A 43 -15.16 7.76 4.40
N THR A 44 -15.52 8.94 3.90
CA THR A 44 -16.72 9.65 4.33
C THR A 44 -17.98 8.86 4.04
N ALA A 45 -18.11 8.30 2.84
CA ALA A 45 -19.26 7.48 2.47
C ALA A 45 -19.30 6.13 3.22
N ALA A 46 -18.15 5.50 3.46
CA ALA A 46 -18.08 4.15 4.01
C ALA A 46 -18.01 4.08 5.55
N CYS A 47 -17.41 5.09 6.20
CA CYS A 47 -17.18 5.10 7.65
C CYS A 47 -17.99 6.15 8.39
N PHE A 48 -18.34 7.27 7.74
CA PHE A 48 -18.92 8.43 8.41
C PHE A 48 -20.36 8.75 7.95
N SER A 49 -21.08 7.74 7.44
CA SER A 49 -22.44 7.89 6.90
C SER A 49 -23.47 8.45 7.87
N SER A 50 -23.29 8.21 9.18
CA SER A 50 -24.14 8.72 10.26
C SER A 50 -23.69 10.07 10.80
N LEU A 51 -22.74 10.75 10.15
CA LEU A 51 -22.11 12.00 10.62
C LEU A 51 -21.40 11.87 11.98
N LYS A 52 -20.99 10.64 12.31
CA LYS A 52 -20.27 10.32 13.54
C LYS A 52 -18.80 10.06 13.22
N TYR A 53 -17.93 10.79 13.90
CA TYR A 53 -16.49 10.82 13.74
C TYR A 53 -15.86 10.40 15.08
N GLU A 54 -15.93 9.12 15.37
CA GLU A 54 -15.41 8.50 16.59
C GLU A 54 -14.17 7.65 16.24
N ASP A 55 -13.07 7.79 16.99
CA ASP A 55 -11.82 7.08 16.71
C ASP A 55 -12.01 5.55 16.61
N ASP A 56 -12.69 4.92 17.58
CA ASP A 56 -12.80 3.45 17.64
C ASP A 56 -13.59 2.90 16.43
N ASP A 57 -14.68 3.58 16.07
CA ASP A 57 -15.51 3.22 14.91
C ASP A 57 -14.77 3.47 13.59
N ALA A 58 -14.03 4.59 13.50
CA ALA A 58 -13.21 4.92 12.34
C ALA A 58 -12.07 3.92 12.13
N THR A 59 -11.33 3.60 13.20
CA THR A 59 -10.23 2.63 13.20
C THR A 59 -10.72 1.27 12.72
N THR A 60 -11.85 0.79 13.26
CA THR A 60 -12.45 -0.49 12.87
C THR A 60 -12.91 -0.45 11.41
N CYS A 61 -13.61 0.61 11.00
CA CYS A 61 -14.09 0.76 9.63
C CYS A 61 -12.96 0.74 8.60
N ILE A 62 -11.93 1.57 8.80
CA ILE A 62 -10.79 1.68 7.88
C ILE A 62 -10.02 0.35 7.86
N SER A 63 -9.85 -0.30 9.01
CA SER A 63 -9.22 -1.62 9.08
C SER A 63 -9.99 -2.67 8.27
N ASN A 64 -11.32 -2.70 8.38
CA ASN A 64 -12.18 -3.59 7.60
C ASN A 64 -12.08 -3.31 6.10
N LEU A 65 -12.08 -2.05 5.67
CA LEU A 65 -11.92 -1.68 4.26
C LEU A 65 -10.56 -2.13 3.70
N LEU A 66 -9.47 -1.92 4.44
CA LEU A 66 -8.13 -2.36 4.04
C LEU A 66 -8.05 -3.89 3.93
N ALA A 67 -8.63 -4.62 4.89
CA ALA A 67 -8.69 -6.08 4.89
C ALA A 67 -9.52 -6.66 3.74
N ASN A 68 -10.65 -6.03 3.40
CA ASN A 68 -11.47 -6.42 2.25
C ASN A 68 -10.73 -6.36 0.90
N GLY A 69 -9.66 -5.56 0.82
CA GLY A 69 -8.89 -5.40 -0.40
C GLY A 69 -9.05 -4.04 -1.08
N PHE A 70 -9.65 -3.03 -0.43
CA PHE A 70 -9.58 -1.67 -0.96
C PHE A 70 -8.12 -1.18 -1.00
N ARG A 71 -7.69 -0.70 -2.17
CA ARG A 71 -6.32 -0.20 -2.39
C ARG A 71 -6.27 1.30 -2.65
N ARG A 72 -7.42 1.90 -2.98
CA ARG A 72 -7.59 3.33 -3.22
C ARG A 72 -8.50 3.93 -2.15
N LEU A 73 -8.02 4.91 -1.40
CA LEU A 73 -8.82 5.59 -0.36
C LEU A 73 -8.97 7.06 -0.73
N GLU A 74 -10.20 7.56 -0.81
CA GLU A 74 -10.50 8.99 -0.85
C GLU A 74 -10.76 9.46 0.59
N VAL A 75 -9.96 10.44 1.03
CA VAL A 75 -9.86 10.89 2.42
C VAL A 75 -10.18 12.38 2.47
N ASP A 76 -11.27 12.73 3.14
CA ASP A 76 -11.61 14.14 3.39
C ASP A 76 -10.89 14.62 4.67
N LEU A 77 -10.02 15.61 4.51
CA LEU A 77 -9.25 16.21 5.59
C LEU A 77 -9.69 17.67 5.78
N TYR A 78 -10.08 17.99 7.00
CA TYR A 78 -10.54 19.32 7.40
C TYR A 78 -9.49 20.01 8.25
N TRP A 79 -9.08 21.21 7.85
CA TRP A 79 -8.21 22.05 8.66
C TRP A 79 -9.00 22.60 9.85
N ASP A 80 -8.61 22.22 11.08
CA ASP A 80 -9.15 22.77 12.31
C ASP A 80 -8.20 23.85 12.82
N GLU A 81 -8.46 25.08 12.40
CA GLU A 81 -7.65 26.25 12.76
C GLU A 81 -7.51 26.45 14.27
N ALA A 82 -8.56 26.18 15.05
CA ALA A 82 -8.51 26.39 16.50
C ALA A 82 -7.53 25.44 17.18
N ARG A 83 -7.41 24.21 16.67
CA ARG A 83 -6.49 23.19 17.19
C ARG A 83 -5.18 23.07 16.41
N GLN A 84 -5.03 23.80 15.30
CA GLN A 84 -3.88 23.77 14.40
C GLN A 84 -3.53 22.34 13.95
N LEU A 85 -4.53 21.61 13.45
CA LEU A 85 -4.35 20.22 12.98
C LEU A 85 -5.31 19.85 11.86
N TRP A 86 -4.97 18.77 11.14
CA TRP A 86 -5.87 18.13 10.18
C TRP A 86 -6.76 17.09 10.85
N SER A 87 -8.06 17.29 10.73
CA SER A 87 -9.13 16.50 11.35
C SER A 87 -9.93 15.75 10.30
N PHE A 88 -10.59 14.66 10.71
CA PHE A 88 -11.66 14.05 9.89
C PHE A 88 -13.02 14.70 10.12
N CYS A 89 -13.22 15.34 11.29
CA CYS A 89 -14.48 15.99 11.62
C CYS A 89 -14.69 17.25 10.74
N PRO A 90 -15.82 17.39 10.04
CA PRO A 90 -16.14 18.55 9.21
C PRO A 90 -16.36 19.86 10.00
N ALA A 91 -16.41 19.79 11.32
CA ALA A 91 -16.63 20.92 12.21
C ALA A 91 -15.47 21.08 13.20
N ALA A 92 -15.14 22.33 13.53
CA ALA A 92 -14.06 22.64 14.46
C ALA A 92 -14.44 22.17 15.88
N VAL A 93 -13.58 21.35 16.49
CA VAL A 93 -13.84 20.77 17.81
C VAL A 93 -13.34 21.75 18.89
N PRO A 94 -14.16 22.09 19.91
CA PRO A 94 -13.75 23.02 20.96
C PRO A 94 -12.49 22.54 21.69
N ILE A 95 -11.57 23.48 21.94
CA ILE A 95 -10.38 23.23 22.76
C ILE A 95 -10.84 23.01 24.20
N SER A 96 -10.62 21.81 24.75
CA SER A 96 -10.86 21.54 26.17
C SER A 96 -9.93 22.41 27.00
N SER A 97 -10.43 23.05 28.07
CA SER A 97 -9.57 23.74 29.05
C SER A 97 -8.57 22.81 29.76
N SER A 98 -8.71 21.49 29.60
CA SER A 98 -7.76 20.46 30.02
C SER A 98 -6.53 20.33 29.11
N ASP A 99 -6.60 20.81 27.85
CA ASP A 99 -5.48 20.73 26.88
C ASP A 99 -4.52 21.94 26.99
N VAL A 100 -4.83 22.92 27.84
CA VAL A 100 -4.00 24.12 28.07
C VAL A 100 -2.91 23.88 29.14
N ALA A 101 -2.86 22.69 29.76
CA ALA A 101 -1.88 22.36 30.79
C ALA A 101 -0.71 21.49 30.30
N SER A 102 -0.10 21.87 29.18
CA SER A 102 1.30 21.50 28.90
C SER A 102 1.99 22.63 28.15
N THR A 103 2.20 23.74 28.84
CA THR A 103 3.19 24.74 28.44
C THR A 103 4.58 24.12 28.64
N PRO A 104 5.39 23.89 27.59
CA PRO A 104 6.79 23.57 27.79
C PRO A 104 7.49 24.83 28.30
N THR A 105 7.84 24.84 29.58
CA THR A 105 8.75 25.84 30.14
C THR A 105 10.11 25.63 29.45
N PRO A 106 10.70 26.64 28.79
CA PRO A 106 12.00 26.48 28.15
C PRO A 106 13.07 26.49 29.24
N THR A 107 13.39 25.32 29.79
CA THR A 107 14.61 25.12 30.56
C THR A 107 15.56 24.30 29.72
N SER A 108 16.38 25.01 28.97
CA SER A 108 17.57 24.51 28.30
C SER A 108 18.53 23.89 29.32
N THR A 109 18.59 22.58 29.36
CA THR A 109 19.85 21.86 29.62
C THR A 109 19.95 20.71 28.63
N LEU A 110 20.80 20.91 27.62
CA LEU A 110 21.21 19.85 26.71
C LEU A 110 21.77 18.69 27.53
N SER A 111 21.10 17.53 27.47
CA SER A 111 21.77 16.25 27.56
C SER A 111 21.80 15.67 26.16
N SER A 112 23.00 15.62 25.59
CA SER A 112 23.29 14.96 24.33
C SER A 112 23.03 13.46 24.46
N THR A 113 21.81 13.03 24.22
CA THR A 113 21.54 11.67 23.75
C THR A 113 21.56 11.74 22.24
N THR A 114 22.69 11.34 21.67
CA THR A 114 22.77 10.89 20.28
C THR A 114 21.59 9.95 20.03
N ALA A 115 20.59 10.42 19.30
CA ALA A 115 19.63 9.53 18.67
C ALA A 115 20.47 8.60 17.80
N SER A 116 20.54 7.33 18.20
CA SER A 116 20.99 6.30 17.29
C SER A 116 20.07 6.40 16.08
N LEU A 117 20.62 6.88 14.98
CA LEU A 117 20.12 6.57 13.66
C LEU A 117 20.02 5.04 13.63
N THR A 118 18.84 4.49 13.90
CA THR A 118 18.45 3.27 13.22
C THR A 118 18.35 3.70 11.78
N LEU A 119 19.51 3.66 11.11
CA LEU A 119 19.58 3.31 9.71
C LEU A 119 18.58 2.18 9.58
N ALA A 120 17.42 2.43 8.96
CA ALA A 120 16.73 1.37 8.27
C ALA A 120 17.84 0.80 7.40
N GLN A 121 18.43 -0.32 7.84
CA GLN A 121 19.38 -1.05 7.03
C GLN A 121 18.72 -1.12 5.67
N GLN A 122 19.45 -0.70 4.63
CA GLN A 122 19.09 -1.03 3.26
C GLN A 122 18.47 -2.41 3.30
N THR A 123 17.14 -2.47 3.12
CA THR A 123 16.38 -3.70 3.17
C THR A 123 16.81 -4.46 1.94
N SER A 124 17.91 -5.17 2.11
CA SER A 124 18.42 -6.18 1.21
C SER A 124 17.62 -7.47 1.38
N ASP A 125 16.54 -7.45 2.17
CA ASP A 125 15.77 -8.62 2.59
C ASP A 125 14.59 -8.94 1.68
N LEU A 126 14.76 -8.72 0.37
CA LEU A 126 14.04 -9.46 -0.66
C LEU A 126 15.07 -9.93 -1.70
N ILE A 127 15.82 -10.99 -1.38
CA ILE A 127 16.80 -11.61 -2.29
C ILE A 127 16.13 -12.67 -3.19
N PRO A 128 16.18 -12.54 -4.52
CA PRO A 128 16.11 -13.65 -5.47
C PRO A 128 17.33 -14.58 -5.36
N ARG A 129 17.14 -15.85 -5.00
CA ARG A 129 18.07 -16.91 -5.40
C ARG A 129 17.73 -17.34 -6.83
N GLN A 130 18.66 -17.12 -7.76
CA GLN A 130 19.20 -18.10 -8.73
C GLN A 130 19.90 -17.38 -9.90
N ASN A 131 21.23 -17.52 -9.95
CA ASN A 131 22.04 -17.34 -11.15
C ASN A 131 22.57 -18.72 -11.55
N ALA A 132 22.24 -19.19 -12.75
CA ALA A 132 23.00 -20.23 -13.43
C ALA A 132 23.39 -19.71 -14.82
N ALA A 133 24.72 -19.71 -15.07
CA ALA A 133 25.44 -19.28 -16.28
C ALA A 133 25.37 -17.76 -16.57
N THR A 134 26.45 -16.96 -16.58
CA THR A 134 27.69 -17.16 -17.36
C THR A 134 28.77 -16.16 -16.87
N SER A 135 30.03 -16.58 -16.77
CA SER A 135 31.26 -15.74 -16.63
C SER A 135 31.99 -15.71 -17.99
N PRO A 136 32.88 -14.74 -18.34
CA PRO A 136 34.07 -14.34 -17.55
C PRO A 136 34.65 -12.89 -17.65
N ILE A 137 35.24 -12.41 -16.52
CA ILE A 137 36.63 -11.86 -16.30
C ILE A 137 37.06 -10.40 -16.71
N MET A 138 37.36 -9.59 -15.65
CA MET A 138 38.42 -8.54 -15.37
C MET A 138 38.55 -7.21 -16.16
N PRO A 139 39.28 -6.17 -15.63
CA PRO A 139 39.42 -5.63 -14.26
C PRO A 139 39.38 -4.06 -14.18
N SER A 140 39.36 -3.51 -12.95
CA SER A 140 39.39 -2.09 -12.54
C SER A 140 40.60 -1.25 -13.04
N PRO A 141 40.63 0.10 -12.85
CA PRO A 141 41.09 0.66 -11.56
C PRO A 141 40.42 1.99 -11.07
N SER A 142 40.51 2.14 -9.75
CA SER A 142 40.48 3.30 -8.82
C SER A 142 40.84 4.72 -9.33
N THR A 143 40.28 5.78 -8.70
CA THR A 143 40.96 6.65 -7.69
C THR A 143 40.24 7.97 -7.35
N LEU A 144 40.32 8.33 -6.05
CA LEU A 144 40.64 9.64 -5.43
C LEU A 144 39.56 10.69 -5.04
N ASP A 145 39.69 11.06 -3.77
CA ASP A 145 39.11 12.14 -2.98
C ASP A 145 39.34 13.56 -3.53
N ALA A 146 38.45 14.49 -3.16
CA ALA A 146 38.85 15.83 -2.73
C ALA A 146 37.77 16.50 -1.87
N ASP A 147 38.16 16.75 -0.63
CA ASP A 147 37.56 17.57 0.42
C ASP A 147 37.75 19.08 0.11
N VAL A 148 36.73 19.93 0.33
CA VAL A 148 36.90 21.38 0.53
C VAL A 148 35.81 21.93 1.48
N THR A 149 36.20 22.10 2.74
CA THR A 149 35.64 23.04 3.71
C THR A 149 35.71 24.51 3.28
N PHE A 150 34.66 25.30 3.54
CA PHE A 150 34.77 26.74 3.79
C PHE A 150 33.86 27.21 4.95
N ASN A 151 34.52 27.79 5.95
CA ASN A 151 33.95 28.51 7.09
C ASN A 151 33.69 29.98 6.72
N SER A 152 32.57 30.56 7.20
CA SER A 152 32.58 31.95 7.68
C SER A 152 31.41 32.28 8.62
N ARG A 153 31.79 32.83 9.78
CA ARG A 153 31.02 33.37 10.91
C ARG A 153 30.20 34.65 10.59
N PRO A 154 29.34 35.10 11.54
CA PRO A 154 28.18 35.96 11.30
C PRO A 154 28.39 37.42 11.72
N THR A 155 27.45 38.27 11.35
CA THR A 155 27.30 39.64 11.84
C THR A 155 25.90 39.87 12.41
N SER A 156 25.91 40.34 13.66
CA SER A 156 24.82 40.79 14.51
C SER A 156 24.27 42.16 14.11
N HIS A 157 22.96 42.40 14.27
CA HIS A 157 22.43 43.73 14.63
C HIS A 157 21.18 43.60 15.52
N SER A 158 21.07 44.59 16.42
CA SER A 158 20.26 44.64 17.63
C SER A 158 18.96 45.44 17.48
N SER A 159 17.91 44.94 18.15
CA SER A 159 16.94 45.63 19.02
C SER A 159 16.24 46.92 18.58
N SER A 160 14.90 46.88 18.57
CA SER A 160 14.07 47.95 19.13
C SER A 160 12.69 47.45 19.58
N THR A 161 12.39 47.74 20.84
CA THR A 161 11.14 47.53 21.59
C THR A 161 10.06 48.55 21.22
N VAL A 162 8.80 48.12 21.09
CA VAL A 162 7.62 48.98 21.26
C VAL A 162 6.50 48.20 21.98
N ASN A 163 6.07 48.73 23.13
CA ASN A 163 4.88 48.33 23.88
C ASN A 163 3.62 48.92 23.24
N VAL A 164 2.56 48.12 23.03
CA VAL A 164 1.18 48.63 22.92
C VAL A 164 0.18 47.65 23.56
N ILE A 165 -0.30 48.06 24.74
CA ILE A 165 -1.69 48.09 25.26
C ILE A 165 -2.67 46.99 24.79
N ALA A 166 -3.14 46.24 25.79
CA ALA A 166 -4.23 45.29 25.74
C ALA A 166 -5.59 45.93 25.37
N SER A 167 -6.35 45.23 24.52
CA SER A 167 -7.80 45.41 24.37
C SER A 167 -8.44 44.03 24.29
N SER A 168 -9.22 43.71 25.32
CA SER A 168 -10.08 42.54 25.43
C SER A 168 -11.24 42.59 24.43
N LEU A 169 -11.39 41.56 23.60
CA LEU A 169 -12.68 41.19 23.02
C LEU A 169 -12.94 39.71 23.35
N GLU A 170 -14.00 39.48 24.11
CA GLU A 170 -14.61 38.17 24.34
C GLU A 170 -15.05 37.55 23.01
N SER A 171 -14.52 36.36 22.71
CA SER A 171 -15.08 35.43 21.72
C SER A 171 -15.95 34.44 22.48
N THR A 172 -17.27 34.57 22.35
CA THR A 172 -18.25 33.62 22.88
C THR A 172 -18.36 32.41 21.95
N LEU A 173 -17.84 31.27 22.43
CA LEU A 173 -17.88 29.95 21.79
C LEU A 173 -19.30 29.37 21.69
N PRO A 174 -19.58 28.45 20.74
CA PRO A 174 -20.84 27.73 20.65
C PRO A 174 -20.99 26.70 21.78
N VAL A 175 -22.23 26.38 22.13
CA VAL A 175 -22.58 25.44 23.20
C VAL A 175 -22.41 24.00 22.68
N ALA A 176 -21.22 23.43 22.88
CA ALA A 176 -21.01 21.99 22.77
C ALA A 176 -21.41 21.31 24.08
N SER A 177 -22.23 20.27 24.03
CA SER A 177 -22.58 19.47 25.20
C SER A 177 -21.65 18.26 25.27
N ALA A 178 -20.74 18.24 26.25
CA ALA A 178 -19.87 17.09 26.48
C ALA A 178 -20.66 15.95 27.13
N ILE A 179 -20.65 14.76 26.53
CA ILE A 179 -21.16 13.53 27.14
C ILE A 179 -19.99 12.80 27.80
N PRO A 180 -19.93 12.63 29.14
CA PRO A 180 -18.86 11.89 29.77
C PRO A 180 -19.03 10.38 29.51
N LYS A 181 -18.16 9.78 28.71
CA LYS A 181 -17.94 8.32 28.68
C LYS A 181 -16.58 7.97 29.29
N LEU A 182 -16.50 6.74 29.80
CA LEU A 182 -15.41 6.18 30.61
C LEU A 182 -14.18 5.76 29.77
N SER A 183 -13.74 6.59 28.84
CA SER A 183 -12.48 6.45 28.09
C SER A 183 -11.90 7.86 27.90
N ASN A 184 -10.58 8.01 27.80
CA ASN A 184 -9.88 9.31 27.73
C ASN A 184 -10.19 10.15 26.45
N LYS A 185 -11.27 9.85 25.73
CA LYS A 185 -11.71 10.52 24.49
C LYS A 185 -13.00 11.29 24.78
N SER A 186 -12.96 12.62 24.67
CA SER A 186 -14.14 13.47 24.87
C SER A 186 -14.98 13.49 23.59
N LEU A 187 -16.27 13.19 23.71
CA LEU A 187 -17.24 13.20 22.61
C LEU A 187 -18.00 14.54 22.61
N TYR A 188 -18.09 15.19 21.45
CA TYR A 188 -18.73 16.49 21.25
C TYR A 188 -19.82 16.40 20.19
N ASP A 189 -21.02 16.85 20.53
CA ASP A 189 -22.07 17.09 19.54
C ASP A 189 -21.95 18.53 19.02
N ILE A 190 -21.71 18.67 17.72
CA ILE A 190 -21.46 19.93 17.00
C ILE A 190 -22.45 19.99 15.82
N GLY A 191 -23.63 20.55 16.08
CA GLY A 191 -24.71 20.62 15.10
C GLY A 191 -25.23 19.22 14.77
N SER A 192 -25.11 18.80 13.50
CA SER A 192 -25.46 17.45 13.06
C SER A 192 -24.31 16.44 13.19
N TYR A 193 -23.10 16.89 13.52
CA TYR A 193 -21.92 16.05 13.65
C TYR A 193 -21.68 15.64 15.10
N THR A 194 -21.25 14.41 15.31
CA THR A 194 -20.72 13.95 16.60
C THR A 194 -19.25 13.62 16.40
N CYS A 195 -18.34 14.30 17.10
CA CYS A 195 -16.91 14.17 16.88
C CYS A 195 -16.14 13.95 18.19
N THR A 196 -15.09 13.14 18.11
CA THR A 196 -14.06 13.03 19.14
C THR A 196 -12.98 14.09 18.91
N ASN A 197 -12.29 14.52 19.97
CA ASN A 197 -11.16 15.45 19.83
C ASN A 197 -9.89 14.80 19.27
N THR A 198 -9.86 13.47 19.16
CA THR A 198 -8.69 12.68 18.73
C THR A 198 -8.77 12.16 17.30
N ILE A 199 -9.93 12.23 16.63
CA ILE A 199 -10.06 11.79 15.23
C ILE A 199 -9.38 12.76 14.24
N ASN A 200 -8.11 12.51 13.98
CA ASN A 200 -7.25 13.38 13.20
C ASN A 200 -6.30 12.58 12.30
N LEU A 201 -5.47 13.27 11.53
CA LEU A 201 -4.55 12.62 10.59
C LEU A 201 -3.49 11.72 11.27
N ASP A 202 -3.12 11.99 12.53
CA ASP A 202 -2.18 11.14 13.29
C ASP A 202 -2.76 9.74 13.52
N MET A 203 -4.07 9.64 13.79
CA MET A 203 -4.79 8.37 13.90
C MET A 203 -4.71 7.56 12.60
N LEU A 204 -4.96 8.17 11.44
CA LEU A 204 -4.86 7.48 10.15
C LEU A 204 -3.43 7.05 9.85
N THR A 205 -2.44 7.95 10.01
CA THR A 205 -1.04 7.60 9.68
C THR A 205 -0.50 6.50 10.59
N SER A 206 -0.92 6.46 11.87
CA SER A 206 -0.60 5.38 12.79
C SER A 206 -1.23 4.05 12.38
N LEU A 207 -2.53 4.07 12.02
CA LEU A 207 -3.25 2.89 11.55
C LEU A 207 -2.61 2.31 10.27
N LEU A 208 -2.27 3.17 9.30
CA LEU A 208 -1.62 2.77 8.06
C LEU A 208 -0.23 2.19 8.32
N LEU A 209 0.53 2.75 9.26
CA LEU A 209 1.83 2.22 9.64
C LEU A 209 1.70 0.81 10.23
N ASP A 210 0.76 0.60 11.16
CA ASP A 210 0.48 -0.72 11.73
C ASP A 210 0.06 -1.71 10.65
N CYS A 211 -0.85 -1.32 9.75
CA CYS A 211 -1.30 -2.15 8.63
C CYS A 211 -0.12 -2.57 7.71
N ILE A 212 0.75 -1.62 7.36
CA ILE A 212 1.93 -1.91 6.53
C ILE A 212 2.89 -2.87 7.25
N GLN A 213 3.09 -2.71 8.57
CA GLN A 213 3.96 -3.57 9.36
C GLN A 213 3.40 -4.99 9.50
N GLU A 214 2.10 -5.13 9.74
CA GLU A 214 1.45 -6.45 9.83
C GLU A 214 1.42 -7.19 8.48
N THR A 215 1.33 -6.44 7.37
CA THR A 215 1.32 -6.98 6.01
C THR A 215 2.70 -6.93 5.33
N GLN A 216 3.78 -6.82 6.10
CA GLN A 216 5.16 -6.75 5.58
C GLN A 216 5.71 -8.15 5.25
N ASN A 217 5.03 -8.87 4.37
CA ASN A 217 5.48 -10.17 3.85
C ASN A 217 5.27 -10.25 2.33
N ASN A 218 5.69 -11.35 1.70
CA ASN A 218 5.64 -11.51 0.24
C ASN A 218 4.25 -11.91 -0.32
N ILE A 219 3.25 -12.15 0.54
CA ILE A 219 1.91 -12.62 0.16
C ILE A 219 0.84 -11.55 0.45
N ASP A 220 0.98 -10.82 1.55
CA ASP A 220 0.04 -9.79 1.98
C ASP A 220 0.53 -8.38 1.64
N ALA A 221 1.71 -8.22 1.06
CA ALA A 221 2.15 -6.93 0.56
C ALA A 221 1.29 -6.45 -0.62
N TYR A 222 0.83 -5.20 -0.49
CA TYR A 222 0.12 -4.44 -1.51
C TYR A 222 0.38 -2.93 -1.37
N MET A 223 0.23 -2.21 -2.47
CA MET A 223 0.33 -0.77 -2.54
C MET A 223 -1.00 -0.08 -2.18
N LEU A 224 -0.89 1.05 -1.50
CA LEU A 224 -1.99 1.96 -1.19
C LEU A 224 -1.89 3.27 -1.98
N ILE A 225 -3.03 3.75 -2.47
CA ILE A 225 -3.14 5.06 -3.12
C ILE A 225 -4.15 5.90 -2.34
N LEU A 226 -3.68 6.98 -1.73
CA LEU A 226 -4.53 7.90 -0.98
C LEU A 226 -4.76 9.18 -1.78
N THR A 227 -6.02 9.56 -1.91
CA THR A 227 -6.47 10.83 -2.48
C THR A 227 -6.95 11.72 -1.35
N LEU A 228 -6.23 12.82 -1.11
CA LEU A 228 -6.48 13.75 -0.01
C LEU A 228 -7.35 14.90 -0.52
N ASN A 229 -8.63 14.90 -0.17
CA ASN A 229 -9.52 16.03 -0.40
C ASN A 229 -9.34 17.03 0.75
N ILE A 230 -9.15 18.29 0.40
CA ILE A 230 -8.73 19.34 1.33
C ILE A 230 -9.90 20.30 1.57
N HIS A 231 -10.28 20.41 2.84
CA HIS A 231 -11.42 21.19 3.29
C HIS A 231 -11.04 22.10 4.46
N GLU A 232 -11.86 23.13 4.67
CA GLU A 232 -11.82 23.94 5.88
C GLU A 232 -12.88 23.44 6.88
N ALA A 233 -12.54 23.30 8.16
CA ALA A 233 -13.51 22.91 9.16
C ALA A 233 -14.53 24.03 9.42
N LYS A 234 -15.80 23.67 9.53
CA LYS A 234 -16.85 24.65 9.86
C LYS A 234 -16.71 25.13 11.30
N SER A 235 -16.71 26.45 11.51
CA SER A 235 -16.64 27.06 12.84
C SER A 235 -17.73 28.14 13.01
N GLY A 236 -18.19 28.34 14.25
CA GLY A 236 -19.16 29.39 14.61
C GLY A 236 -20.62 28.93 14.78
N PHE A 237 -21.56 29.89 14.80
CA PHE A 237 -23.00 29.66 15.04
C PHE A 237 -23.77 29.13 13.80
N GLY A 238 -23.10 28.97 12.66
CA GLY A 238 -23.68 28.52 11.39
C GLY A 238 -23.03 27.23 10.88
N ILE A 239 -23.27 26.10 11.56
CA ILE A 239 -22.77 24.78 11.12
C ILE A 239 -23.40 24.37 9.76
N ASP A 240 -24.53 24.99 9.41
CA ASP A 240 -25.20 24.81 8.12
C ASP A 240 -24.70 25.77 7.03
N ASP A 241 -23.91 26.79 7.39
CA ASP A 241 -23.33 27.74 6.43
C ASP A 241 -22.03 27.17 5.80
N PRO A 242 -21.58 27.69 4.63
CA PRO A 242 -20.26 27.36 4.10
C PRO A 242 -19.14 27.69 5.10
N ALA A 243 -18.08 26.89 5.11
CA ALA A 243 -16.95 27.11 6.01
C ALA A 243 -16.37 28.53 5.83
N PRO A 244 -16.01 29.23 6.92
CA PRO A 244 -15.38 30.54 6.82
C PRO A 244 -14.01 30.46 6.16
N GLN A 245 -13.47 31.58 5.71
CA GLN A 245 -12.06 31.62 5.25
C GLN A 245 -11.14 31.53 6.48
N PRO A 246 -10.16 30.61 6.52
CA PRO A 246 -9.24 30.48 7.64
C PRO A 246 -8.41 31.75 7.80
N THR A 247 -8.15 32.17 9.04
CA THR A 247 -7.23 33.30 9.28
C THR A 247 -5.78 32.86 9.28
N ASP A 248 -5.52 31.65 9.78
CA ASP A 248 -4.24 30.99 9.83
C ASP A 248 -4.29 29.68 9.02
N LEU A 249 -3.41 29.58 8.03
CA LEU A 249 -3.20 28.37 7.23
C LEU A 249 -2.13 27.49 7.88
N PRO A 250 -2.10 26.18 7.58
CA PRO A 250 -1.14 25.25 8.15
C PRO A 250 0.32 25.71 7.94
N ASP A 251 1.08 25.70 9.02
CA ASP A 251 2.52 25.97 9.00
C ASP A 251 3.32 24.77 8.43
N PRO A 252 4.63 24.92 8.14
CA PRO A 252 5.44 23.82 7.59
C PRO A 252 5.44 22.54 8.44
N SER A 253 5.31 22.63 9.77
CA SER A 253 5.17 21.46 10.67
C SER A 253 3.79 20.81 10.64
N GLU A 254 2.78 21.51 10.10
CA GLU A 254 1.40 21.03 9.94
C GLU A 254 1.11 20.67 8.48
N SER A 255 2.08 20.88 7.59
CA SER A 255 1.98 20.45 6.19
C SER A 255 1.74 18.95 6.10
N LEU A 256 0.91 18.54 5.14
CA LEU A 256 0.54 17.14 4.95
C LEU A 256 1.77 16.28 4.63
N LYS A 257 2.72 16.81 3.85
CA LYS A 257 4.02 16.15 3.65
C LYS A 257 4.71 15.83 4.97
N PHE A 258 4.79 16.79 5.89
CA PHE A 258 5.49 16.59 7.15
C PHE A 258 4.80 15.52 7.99
N LEU A 259 3.47 15.61 8.12
CA LEU A 259 2.67 14.68 8.93
C LEU A 259 2.75 13.24 8.39
N PHE A 260 2.60 13.04 7.08
CA PHE A 260 2.79 11.72 6.48
C PHE A 260 4.24 11.24 6.59
N ALA A 261 5.23 12.10 6.33
CA ALA A 261 6.64 11.71 6.38
C ALA A 261 7.12 11.35 7.79
N SER A 262 6.51 11.90 8.84
CA SER A 262 6.88 11.62 10.24
C SER A 262 6.87 10.12 10.55
N ASN A 263 5.81 9.43 10.12
CA ASN A 263 5.61 8.01 10.44
C ASN A 263 5.78 7.09 9.21
N LEU A 264 5.57 7.61 8.00
CA LEU A 264 5.47 6.80 6.77
C LEU A 264 6.53 7.12 5.71
N SER A 265 7.51 7.98 5.99
CA SER A 265 8.51 8.41 4.98
C SER A 265 9.22 7.28 4.24
N ALA A 266 9.54 6.18 4.93
CA ALA A 266 10.18 5.01 4.31
C ALA A 266 9.27 4.27 3.32
N TYR A 267 7.95 4.44 3.43
CA TYR A 267 6.95 3.69 2.69
C TYR A 267 6.32 4.49 1.54
N ILE A 268 6.61 5.79 1.41
CA ILE A 268 5.99 6.64 0.38
C ILE A 268 6.84 6.64 -0.90
N TYR A 269 6.22 6.31 -2.02
CA TYR A 269 6.75 6.56 -3.36
C TYR A 269 6.26 7.92 -3.86
N THR A 270 7.20 8.81 -4.13
CA THR A 270 6.96 10.25 -4.29
C THR A 270 7.06 10.71 -5.75
N PRO A 271 6.54 11.92 -6.08
CA PRO A 271 6.80 12.55 -7.38
C PRO A 271 8.29 12.70 -7.69
N ASN A 272 9.13 12.95 -6.68
CA ASN A 272 10.57 13.08 -6.87
C ASN A 272 11.25 11.75 -7.22
N ASP A 273 10.78 10.65 -6.62
CA ASP A 273 11.23 9.30 -6.98
C ASP A 273 10.87 9.01 -8.44
N LEU A 274 9.60 9.21 -8.82
CA LEU A 274 9.15 8.99 -10.20
C LEU A 274 9.93 9.80 -11.22
N ARG A 275 10.13 11.10 -10.96
CA ARG A 275 10.89 11.98 -11.86
C ARG A 275 12.33 11.51 -12.02
N THR A 276 12.97 11.08 -10.92
CA THR A 276 14.36 10.60 -10.94
C THR A 276 14.47 9.27 -11.66
N ASP A 277 13.54 8.36 -11.38
CA ASP A 277 13.45 7.05 -12.03
C ASP A 277 13.29 7.20 -13.54
N ARG A 278 12.34 8.02 -13.99
CA ARG A 278 12.04 8.27 -15.40
C ARG A 278 13.19 8.93 -16.16
N ALA A 279 13.96 9.80 -15.50
CA ALA A 279 15.05 10.53 -16.13
C ALA A 279 16.24 9.63 -16.51
N ASN A 280 16.44 8.52 -15.81
CA ASN A 280 17.53 7.58 -16.11
C ASN A 280 17.21 6.15 -15.64
N LEU A 281 16.61 5.36 -16.54
CA LEU A 281 16.26 3.96 -16.33
C LEU A 281 17.49 3.08 -16.03
N ASN A 282 18.66 3.42 -16.59
CA ASN A 282 19.91 2.68 -16.32
C ASN A 282 20.32 2.75 -14.84
N THR A 283 19.88 3.79 -14.13
CA THR A 283 20.14 3.98 -12.70
C THR A 283 18.96 3.62 -11.79
N SER A 284 17.79 3.33 -12.35
CA SER A 284 16.58 2.99 -11.61
C SER A 284 16.08 1.59 -12.01
N TRP A 285 15.07 1.50 -12.88
CA TRP A 285 14.34 0.28 -13.22
C TRP A 285 15.21 -0.79 -13.86
N TYR A 286 16.34 -0.45 -14.49
CA TYR A 286 17.24 -1.45 -15.08
C TYR A 286 18.34 -1.92 -14.14
N GLN A 287 18.51 -1.30 -12.97
CA GLN A 287 19.46 -1.79 -11.95
C GLN A 287 18.92 -3.00 -11.18
N VAL A 288 17.61 -3.19 -11.15
CA VAL A 288 16.97 -4.29 -10.42
C VAL A 288 16.92 -5.56 -11.27
N ALA A 289 16.69 -6.72 -10.63
CA ALA A 289 16.50 -7.98 -11.32
C ALA A 289 15.31 -7.91 -12.29
N ALA A 290 15.37 -8.63 -13.42
CA ALA A 290 14.36 -8.58 -14.48
C ALA A 290 12.92 -8.77 -13.97
N ARG A 291 12.73 -9.63 -12.97
CA ARG A 291 11.44 -9.89 -12.32
C ARG A 291 10.83 -8.72 -11.55
N TYR A 292 11.62 -7.71 -11.20
CA TYR A 292 11.14 -6.48 -10.53
C TYR A 292 11.02 -5.31 -11.49
N ARG A 293 11.26 -5.51 -12.79
CA ARG A 293 11.24 -4.42 -13.78
C ARG A 293 9.80 -4.19 -14.25
N PRO A 294 9.40 -2.92 -14.40
CA PRO A 294 8.17 -2.59 -15.08
C PRO A 294 8.23 -3.04 -16.54
N ASP A 295 7.16 -3.67 -17.00
CA ASP A 295 7.09 -4.25 -18.34
C ASP A 295 7.11 -3.15 -19.43
N LEU A 296 8.08 -3.26 -20.33
CA LEU A 296 8.30 -2.32 -21.44
C LEU A 296 7.15 -2.29 -22.44
N ASP A 297 6.28 -3.29 -22.42
CA ASP A 297 5.12 -3.38 -23.32
C ASP A 297 4.05 -2.29 -23.06
N TYR A 298 4.21 -1.52 -21.97
CA TYR A 298 3.23 -0.52 -21.50
C TYR A 298 3.73 0.92 -21.54
N TYR A 299 4.97 1.15 -21.98
CA TYR A 299 5.51 2.51 -22.04
C TYR A 299 6.62 2.64 -23.07
N THR A 300 6.88 3.87 -23.48
CA THR A 300 7.92 4.17 -24.46
C THR A 300 9.22 4.57 -23.78
N THR A 301 10.35 4.27 -24.43
CA THR A 301 11.66 4.70 -23.97
C THR A 301 12.39 5.50 -25.06
N ALA A 302 13.16 6.49 -24.64
CA ALA A 302 14.04 7.26 -25.49
C ALA A 302 15.48 7.06 -25.01
N THR A 303 16.41 6.87 -25.95
CA THR A 303 17.84 6.82 -25.64
C THR A 303 18.46 8.17 -25.97
N GLY A 304 18.91 8.89 -24.94
CA GLY A 304 19.58 10.18 -25.05
C GLY A 304 21.09 10.06 -25.26
N GLU A 305 21.78 11.19 -25.10
CA GLU A 305 23.24 11.24 -25.11
C GLU A 305 23.85 10.32 -24.04
N PHE A 306 25.05 9.79 -24.32
CA PHE A 306 25.77 8.87 -23.43
C PHE A 306 25.05 7.54 -23.12
N GLY A 307 24.01 7.18 -23.90
CA GLY A 307 23.28 5.93 -23.73
C GLY A 307 22.33 5.94 -22.53
N ILE A 308 21.97 7.11 -22.01
CA ILE A 308 20.98 7.25 -20.94
C ILE A 308 19.60 6.92 -21.53
N ILE A 309 18.94 5.93 -20.95
CA ILE A 309 17.57 5.55 -21.33
C ILE A 309 16.61 6.25 -20.38
N SER A 310 15.61 6.95 -20.92
CA SER A 310 14.58 7.65 -20.17
C SER A 310 13.20 7.32 -20.70
N THR A 311 12.16 7.60 -19.92
CA THR A 311 10.76 7.46 -20.34
C THR A 311 9.95 8.66 -19.87
N GLU A 312 8.97 9.07 -20.68
CA GLU A 312 8.06 10.17 -20.34
C GLU A 312 6.76 9.63 -19.71
N ASP A 313 6.26 8.52 -20.26
CA ASP A 313 4.96 7.91 -19.96
C ASP A 313 5.05 6.71 -19.00
N GLY A 314 6.24 6.10 -18.83
CA GLY A 314 6.40 4.88 -18.05
C GLY A 314 6.13 5.04 -16.56
N TRP A 315 5.54 4.04 -15.94
CA TRP A 315 5.37 3.98 -14.48
C TRP A 315 6.09 2.76 -13.92
N PRO A 316 6.56 2.82 -12.66
CA PRO A 316 7.03 1.63 -11.98
C PRO A 316 5.88 0.62 -11.80
N SER A 317 6.24 -0.64 -11.56
CA SER A 317 5.33 -1.72 -11.21
C SER A 317 5.27 -1.93 -9.68
N GLU A 318 4.29 -2.68 -9.19
CA GLU A 318 4.23 -3.06 -7.76
C GLU A 318 5.49 -3.81 -7.33
N SER A 319 5.97 -4.74 -8.16
CA SER A 319 7.23 -5.47 -7.90
C SER A 319 8.45 -4.56 -7.75
N TYR A 320 8.49 -3.42 -8.44
CA TYR A 320 9.55 -2.44 -8.26
C TYR A 320 9.38 -1.68 -6.94
N ILE A 321 8.21 -1.06 -6.73
CA ILE A 321 7.94 -0.20 -5.57
C ILE A 321 7.99 -1.00 -4.28
N GLU A 322 7.26 -2.11 -4.22
CA GLU A 322 7.08 -2.90 -3.00
C GLU A 322 8.27 -3.78 -2.72
N PHE A 323 8.72 -4.55 -3.70
CA PHE A 323 9.73 -5.57 -3.46
C PHE A 323 11.16 -5.09 -3.67
N SER A 324 11.40 -4.17 -4.60
CA SER A 324 12.75 -3.63 -4.77
C SER A 324 13.03 -2.40 -3.93
N GLN A 325 12.04 -1.52 -3.71
CA GLN A 325 12.25 -0.27 -2.98
C GLN A 325 11.70 -0.30 -1.54
N GLY A 326 10.89 -1.30 -1.18
CA GLY A 326 10.28 -1.39 0.16
C GLY A 326 9.20 -0.32 0.42
N LYS A 327 8.73 0.35 -0.62
CA LYS A 327 7.69 1.39 -0.56
C LYS A 327 6.31 0.75 -0.74
N ARG A 328 5.27 1.34 -0.15
CA ARG A 328 3.92 0.74 -0.06
C ARG A 328 2.79 1.75 -0.30
N MET A 329 3.08 3.02 -0.52
CA MET A 329 2.05 4.06 -0.59
C MET A 329 2.36 5.17 -1.60
N LEU A 330 1.33 5.68 -2.27
CA LEU A 330 1.34 6.94 -3.02
C LEU A 330 0.28 7.89 -2.46
N LEU A 331 0.58 9.18 -2.50
CA LEU A 331 -0.31 10.25 -2.04
C LEU A 331 -0.61 11.20 -3.19
N GLN A 332 -1.86 11.56 -3.41
CA GLN A 332 -2.24 12.66 -4.31
C GLN A 332 -3.20 13.63 -3.63
N PHE A 333 -3.20 14.88 -4.08
CA PHE A 333 -4.30 15.80 -3.78
C PHE A 333 -5.54 15.47 -4.63
N GLY A 334 -6.72 15.58 -4.03
CA GLY A 334 -8.01 15.45 -4.68
C GLY A 334 -8.69 16.80 -4.90
N SER A 335 -9.95 16.92 -4.50
CA SER A 335 -10.65 18.20 -4.49
C SER A 335 -10.12 19.12 -3.40
N VAL A 336 -10.07 20.42 -3.69
CA VAL A 336 -9.66 21.45 -2.74
C VAL A 336 -10.78 22.48 -2.66
N ASP A 337 -11.28 22.73 -1.45
CA ASP A 337 -12.28 23.77 -1.22
C ASP A 337 -11.70 25.17 -1.50
N PRO A 338 -12.52 26.13 -1.97
CA PRO A 338 -12.06 27.50 -2.24
C PRO A 338 -11.36 28.18 -1.06
N GLN A 339 -11.75 27.84 0.17
CA GLN A 339 -11.16 28.34 1.41
C GLN A 339 -9.70 27.92 1.60
N MET A 340 -9.34 26.76 1.05
CA MET A 340 -8.00 26.17 1.15
C MET A 340 -7.17 26.36 -0.11
N GLU A 341 -7.60 27.21 -1.04
CA GLU A 341 -6.87 27.48 -2.30
C GLU A 341 -5.46 28.03 -2.06
N ASN A 342 -5.27 28.74 -0.95
CA ASN A 342 -4.01 29.38 -0.58
C ASN A 342 -3.09 28.48 0.27
N TYR A 343 -3.50 27.24 0.57
CA TYR A 343 -2.61 26.26 1.19
C TYR A 343 -1.32 26.08 0.36
N ASN A 344 -0.18 25.88 1.02
CA ASN A 344 1.11 25.78 0.34
C ASN A 344 1.35 24.39 -0.31
N PHE A 345 0.59 24.08 -1.37
CA PHE A 345 0.77 22.85 -2.16
C PHE A 345 2.19 22.69 -2.72
N SER A 346 2.89 23.80 -2.98
CA SER A 346 4.26 23.77 -3.51
C SER A 346 5.27 23.20 -2.51
N GLY A 347 5.02 23.36 -1.20
CA GLY A 347 5.84 22.76 -0.14
C GLY A 347 5.75 21.23 -0.11
N ASP A 348 4.62 20.69 -0.57
CA ASP A 348 4.29 19.27 -0.56
C ASP A 348 4.61 18.56 -1.88
N ALA A 349 4.81 19.30 -2.97
CA ALA A 349 4.96 18.78 -4.33
C ALA A 349 6.13 17.78 -4.53
N GLY A 350 7.09 17.74 -3.59
CA GLY A 350 8.15 16.72 -3.59
C GLY A 350 7.72 15.35 -3.05
N THR A 351 6.56 15.26 -2.40
CA THR A 351 6.08 14.06 -1.68
C THR A 351 4.67 13.67 -2.10
N ILE A 352 3.77 14.63 -2.34
CA ILE A 352 2.37 14.41 -2.71
C ILE A 352 2.18 14.80 -4.17
N PHE A 353 1.57 13.91 -4.96
CA PHE A 353 1.25 14.16 -6.36
C PHE A 353 0.17 15.25 -6.51
N PRO A 354 0.24 16.09 -7.56
CA PRO A 354 -0.78 17.10 -7.80
C PRO A 354 -2.13 16.47 -8.19
N PRO A 355 -3.23 17.24 -8.12
CA PRO A 355 -4.55 16.76 -8.52
C PRO A 355 -4.59 16.16 -9.93
N GLY A 356 -5.26 15.02 -10.08
CA GLY A 356 -5.45 14.34 -11.37
C GLY A 356 -4.23 13.57 -11.88
N TYR A 357 -3.15 13.43 -11.10
CA TYR A 357 -1.94 12.73 -11.56
C TYR A 357 -2.00 11.21 -11.39
N LEU A 358 -2.70 10.70 -10.37
CA LEU A 358 -2.91 9.26 -10.11
C LEU A 358 -4.37 8.82 -10.39
N SER A 359 -5.14 9.68 -11.05
CA SER A 359 -6.55 9.44 -11.37
C SER A 359 -6.97 10.17 -12.65
N SER A 360 -7.57 9.42 -13.57
CA SER A 360 -8.27 9.92 -14.75
C SER A 360 -9.74 9.56 -14.61
N ARG A 361 -10.55 10.51 -14.14
CA ARG A 361 -11.99 10.32 -13.89
C ARG A 361 -12.76 10.16 -15.21
N ARG A 362 -13.55 9.09 -15.30
CA ARG A 362 -14.32 8.68 -16.49
C ARG A 362 -15.84 8.73 -16.26
N ASP A 363 -16.28 9.34 -15.17
CA ASP A 363 -17.67 9.39 -14.71
C ASP A 363 -18.62 9.88 -15.82
N ASP A 364 -18.34 11.04 -16.41
CA ASP A 364 -19.20 11.67 -17.45
C ASP A 364 -19.09 11.00 -18.83
N ASP A 365 -18.01 10.25 -19.07
CA ASP A 365 -17.74 9.58 -20.35
C ASP A 365 -18.28 8.14 -20.39
N THR A 366 -18.79 7.64 -19.26
CA THR A 366 -19.22 6.25 -19.09
C THR A 366 -20.71 6.18 -18.86
N LEU A 367 -21.39 5.34 -19.64
CA LEU A 367 -22.83 5.07 -19.47
C LEU A 367 -23.03 3.60 -19.13
N ALA A 368 -23.96 3.35 -18.22
CA ALA A 368 -24.33 2.00 -17.81
C ALA A 368 -25.86 1.82 -17.81
N SER A 369 -26.28 0.58 -18.09
CA SER A 369 -27.67 0.17 -17.91
C SER A 369 -28.03 0.07 -16.43
N ALA A 370 -29.34 0.01 -16.13
CA ALA A 370 -29.84 -0.20 -14.76
C ALA A 370 -29.40 -1.56 -14.15
N ASP A 371 -29.04 -2.54 -14.98
CA ASP A 371 -28.56 -3.85 -14.55
C ASP A 371 -27.03 -3.87 -14.32
N GLY A 372 -26.35 -2.73 -14.51
CA GLY A 372 -24.91 -2.58 -14.29
C GLY A 372 -24.04 -3.02 -15.46
N VAL A 373 -24.54 -2.98 -16.69
CA VAL A 373 -23.73 -3.28 -17.89
C VAL A 373 -23.24 -1.98 -18.52
N ILE A 374 -21.95 -1.88 -18.84
CA ILE A 374 -21.39 -0.71 -19.51
C ILE A 374 -21.85 -0.67 -20.97
N GLU A 375 -22.52 0.41 -21.35
CA GLU A 375 -23.02 0.64 -22.70
C GLU A 375 -22.07 1.50 -23.54
N SER A 376 -21.31 2.39 -22.91
CA SER A 376 -20.28 3.22 -23.56
C SER A 376 -19.20 3.66 -22.58
N GLY A 377 -18.02 4.05 -23.10
CA GLY A 377 -16.87 4.50 -22.29
C GLY A 377 -15.86 3.41 -21.94
N CYS A 378 -16.10 2.16 -22.35
CA CYS A 378 -15.21 1.02 -22.13
C CYS A 378 -13.90 1.12 -22.96
N PHE A 379 -12.77 0.75 -22.36
CA PHE A 379 -11.47 0.74 -23.06
C PHE A 379 -11.26 -0.48 -23.96
N LEU A 380 -12.12 -1.51 -23.88
CA LEU A 380 -12.12 -2.63 -24.82
C LEU A 380 -12.65 -2.15 -26.18
N VAL A 381 -11.75 -1.82 -27.11
CA VAL A 381 -12.09 -1.31 -28.44
C VAL A 381 -11.57 -2.24 -29.54
N ASN A 382 -12.45 -2.70 -30.42
CA ASN A 382 -12.12 -3.64 -31.51
C ASN A 382 -11.17 -3.04 -32.58
N ALA A 383 -10.89 -1.74 -32.53
CA ALA A 383 -10.16 -1.02 -33.56
C ALA A 383 -8.63 -1.02 -33.34
N THR A 384 -8.16 -1.36 -32.14
CA THR A 384 -6.74 -1.32 -31.80
C THR A 384 -6.37 -2.30 -30.69
N GLU A 385 -5.20 -2.91 -30.84
CA GLU A 385 -4.54 -3.76 -29.83
C GLU A 385 -3.31 -3.05 -29.23
N ASP A 386 -3.08 -1.79 -29.60
CA ASP A 386 -1.98 -0.96 -29.11
C ASP A 386 -2.36 -0.28 -27.79
N VAL A 387 -1.57 -0.53 -26.75
CA VAL A 387 -1.73 0.01 -25.39
C VAL A 387 -1.78 1.53 -25.38
N SER A 388 -0.94 2.18 -26.18
CA SER A 388 -0.84 3.65 -26.23
C SER A 388 -2.11 4.31 -26.79
N GLN A 389 -2.82 3.61 -27.68
CA GLN A 389 -4.06 4.10 -28.29
C GLN A 389 -5.28 3.86 -27.41
N VAL A 390 -5.25 2.82 -26.58
CA VAL A 390 -6.32 2.52 -25.62
C VAL A 390 -6.29 3.51 -24.45
N ASN A 391 -5.11 3.80 -23.90
CA ASN A 391 -4.90 4.81 -22.86
C ASN A 391 -5.80 4.65 -21.60
N SER A 392 -5.85 3.44 -21.04
CA SER A 392 -6.53 3.16 -19.76
C SER A 392 -5.73 3.58 -18.52
N SER A 393 -4.64 4.33 -18.70
CA SER A 393 -3.75 4.76 -17.62
C SER A 393 -4.51 5.59 -16.58
N TRP A 394 -4.45 5.15 -15.33
CA TRP A 394 -5.08 5.75 -14.15
C TRP A 394 -6.60 5.91 -14.24
N ALA A 395 -7.28 5.17 -15.11
CA ALA A 395 -8.72 5.28 -15.28
C ALA A 395 -9.50 4.91 -14.01
N THR A 396 -10.41 5.79 -13.60
CA THR A 396 -11.26 5.63 -12.42
C THR A 396 -12.70 6.08 -12.71
N ALA A 397 -13.68 5.47 -12.06
CA ALA A 397 -15.06 5.97 -12.07
C ALA A 397 -15.71 5.78 -10.69
N ALA A 398 -16.39 6.80 -10.19
CA ALA A 398 -17.06 6.78 -8.89
C ALA A 398 -18.58 6.85 -9.02
N ASN A 399 -19.07 7.80 -9.82
CA ASN A 399 -20.47 8.17 -9.94
C ASN A 399 -20.91 8.09 -11.40
N ILE A 400 -21.57 7.01 -11.78
CA ILE A 400 -22.08 6.83 -13.14
C ILE A 400 -23.42 7.58 -13.29
N PRO A 401 -23.54 8.51 -14.25
CA PRO A 401 -24.78 9.26 -14.45
C PRO A 401 -25.99 8.35 -14.69
N GLY A 402 -27.05 8.55 -13.92
CA GLY A 402 -28.32 7.82 -14.08
C GLY A 402 -28.34 6.40 -13.49
N PHE A 403 -27.25 5.94 -12.87
CA PHE A 403 -27.23 4.67 -12.16
C PHE A 403 -27.78 4.81 -10.72
N ASP A 404 -28.64 3.89 -10.30
CA ASP A 404 -29.25 3.89 -8.96
C ASP A 404 -28.39 3.06 -7.99
N TYR A 405 -27.80 3.73 -7.00
CA TYR A 405 -26.92 3.10 -6.02
C TYR A 405 -27.71 2.57 -4.81
N PRO A 406 -27.44 1.34 -4.33
CA PRO A 406 -28.22 0.69 -3.28
C PRO A 406 -27.94 1.28 -1.89
N THR A 407 -28.56 2.41 -1.59
CA THR A 407 -28.39 3.16 -0.33
C THR A 407 -29.39 2.75 0.75
N GLU A 408 -30.55 2.22 0.39
CA GLU A 408 -31.58 1.75 1.33
C GLU A 408 -31.27 0.35 1.86
N SER A 409 -31.61 0.06 3.12
CA SER A 409 -31.25 -1.21 3.79
C SER A 409 -31.83 -2.48 3.16
N ASN A 410 -32.90 -2.37 2.38
CA ASN A 410 -33.54 -3.50 1.69
C ASN A 410 -33.20 -3.58 0.20
N SER A 411 -32.31 -2.72 -0.30
CA SER A 411 -31.91 -2.72 -1.71
C SER A 411 -31.06 -3.94 -2.07
N SER A 412 -31.14 -4.38 -3.33
CA SER A 412 -30.27 -5.43 -3.84
C SER A 412 -28.93 -4.85 -4.29
N LEU A 413 -27.83 -5.56 -4.01
CA LEU A 413 -26.50 -5.19 -4.50
C LEU A 413 -26.24 -5.64 -5.95
N THR A 414 -27.09 -6.49 -6.55
CA THR A 414 -26.79 -7.17 -7.82
C THR A 414 -26.35 -6.22 -8.94
N SER A 415 -27.12 -5.15 -9.22
CA SER A 415 -26.76 -4.20 -10.27
C SER A 415 -25.44 -3.49 -9.99
N LEU A 416 -25.16 -3.14 -8.72
CA LEU A 416 -23.89 -2.50 -8.34
C LEU A 416 -22.70 -3.46 -8.54
N LEU A 417 -22.85 -4.72 -8.15
CA LEU A 417 -21.79 -5.72 -8.33
C LEU A 417 -21.52 -5.99 -9.81
N ASN A 418 -22.58 -6.04 -10.64
CA ASN A 418 -22.45 -6.13 -12.10
C ASN A 418 -21.75 -4.91 -12.69
N LEU A 419 -22.10 -3.70 -12.23
CA LEU A 419 -21.45 -2.46 -12.65
C LEU A 419 -19.96 -2.47 -12.31
N THR A 420 -19.64 -2.88 -11.09
CA THR A 420 -18.27 -2.92 -10.57
C THR A 420 -17.42 -3.93 -11.35
N SER A 421 -17.97 -5.11 -11.65
CA SER A 421 -17.32 -6.10 -12.52
C SER A 421 -17.16 -5.59 -13.95
N SER A 422 -18.19 -4.96 -14.51
CA SER A 422 -18.15 -4.42 -15.88
C SER A 422 -17.13 -3.28 -16.02
N LEU A 423 -17.05 -2.36 -15.06
CA LEU A 423 -16.03 -1.30 -15.02
C LEU A 423 -14.63 -1.90 -14.97
N THR A 424 -14.42 -2.90 -14.10
CA THR A 424 -13.13 -3.57 -13.95
C THR A 424 -12.71 -4.25 -15.27
N ASN A 425 -13.60 -5.02 -15.90
CA ASN A 425 -13.35 -5.65 -17.20
C ASN A 425 -13.10 -4.63 -18.32
N CYS A 426 -13.68 -3.43 -18.20
CA CYS A 426 -13.42 -2.29 -19.08
C CYS A 426 -12.10 -1.57 -18.81
N GLY A 427 -11.27 -2.04 -17.88
CA GLY A 427 -9.99 -1.41 -17.53
C GLY A 427 -10.14 -0.13 -16.71
N ILE A 428 -11.26 0.05 -16.02
CA ILE A 428 -11.57 1.21 -15.17
C ILE A 428 -11.58 0.77 -13.71
N SER A 429 -10.83 1.46 -12.84
CA SER A 429 -10.87 1.22 -11.39
C SER A 429 -12.19 1.78 -10.83
N PRO A 430 -13.07 0.93 -10.26
CA PRO A 430 -14.32 1.40 -9.68
C PRO A 430 -14.06 1.99 -8.27
N THR A 431 -14.67 3.13 -7.97
CA THR A 431 -14.58 3.81 -6.68
C THR A 431 -15.96 3.91 -6.03
N LEU A 432 -16.12 3.38 -4.83
CA LEU A 432 -17.36 3.47 -4.08
C LEU A 432 -17.44 4.81 -3.35
N ASN A 433 -18.35 5.68 -3.79
CA ASN A 433 -18.61 6.99 -3.17
C ASN A 433 -20.02 7.11 -2.57
N THR A 434 -20.63 5.98 -2.19
CA THR A 434 -21.96 5.93 -1.58
C THR A 434 -21.98 4.97 -0.40
N THR A 435 -22.80 5.28 0.61
CA THR A 435 -23.05 4.37 1.72
C THR A 435 -23.94 3.22 1.24
N LEU A 436 -23.50 1.98 1.42
CA LEU A 436 -24.25 0.81 0.98
C LEU A 436 -25.25 0.38 2.05
N LEU A 437 -26.50 0.12 1.66
CA LEU A 437 -27.56 -0.42 2.52
C LEU A 437 -27.77 0.35 3.84
N ASN A 438 -27.45 1.65 3.86
CA ASN A 438 -27.50 2.53 5.02
C ASN A 438 -26.67 2.00 6.22
N THR A 439 -25.54 1.36 5.94
CA THR A 439 -24.64 0.84 6.98
C THR A 439 -23.19 1.17 6.65
N SER A 440 -22.38 1.41 7.67
CA SER A 440 -20.94 1.64 7.54
C SER A 440 -20.15 0.34 7.67
N ALA A 441 -18.91 0.31 7.18
CA ALA A 441 -18.11 -0.91 7.15
C ALA A 441 -17.67 -1.43 8.54
N ASN A 442 -17.72 -0.60 9.60
CA ASN A 442 -17.55 -1.08 10.99
C ASN A 442 -18.81 -1.76 11.55
N THR A 443 -20.00 -1.42 11.05
CA THR A 443 -21.26 -2.00 11.55
C THR A 443 -21.64 -3.26 10.78
N ASN A 444 -21.50 -3.23 9.46
CA ASN A 444 -21.71 -4.38 8.59
C ASN A 444 -20.79 -4.27 7.38
N ASN A 445 -19.75 -5.10 7.38
CA ASN A 445 -18.72 -5.09 6.37
C ASN A 445 -19.10 -5.84 5.08
N PHE A 446 -20.12 -6.70 5.12
CA PHE A 446 -20.46 -7.61 4.03
C PHE A 446 -20.72 -6.92 2.67
N PRO A 447 -21.46 -5.80 2.56
CA PRO A 447 -21.66 -5.12 1.28
C PRO A 447 -20.36 -4.60 0.65
N TYR A 448 -19.44 -4.12 1.48
CA TYR A 448 -18.15 -3.59 1.08
C TYR A 448 -17.21 -4.70 0.61
N GLN A 449 -17.22 -5.85 1.29
CA GLN A 449 -16.49 -7.04 0.87
C GLN A 449 -16.99 -7.54 -0.49
N HIS A 450 -18.31 -7.69 -0.67
CA HIS A 450 -18.89 -8.10 -1.95
C HIS A 450 -18.55 -7.14 -3.10
N TYR A 451 -18.52 -5.83 -2.82
CA TYR A 451 -18.06 -4.83 -3.78
C TYR A 451 -16.62 -5.12 -4.23
N THR A 452 -15.69 -5.35 -3.30
CA THR A 452 -14.30 -5.69 -3.67
C THR A 452 -14.21 -7.01 -4.44
N TYR A 453 -14.96 -8.05 -4.05
CA TYR A 453 -14.93 -9.35 -4.74
C TYR A 453 -15.44 -9.26 -6.18
N SER A 454 -16.35 -8.33 -6.47
CA SER A 454 -16.81 -8.11 -7.85
C SER A 454 -15.74 -7.51 -8.78
N THR A 455 -14.61 -7.02 -8.23
CA THR A 455 -13.43 -6.63 -9.01
C THR A 455 -12.50 -7.79 -9.37
N ILE A 456 -12.81 -9.02 -8.93
CA ILE A 456 -12.08 -10.21 -9.32
C ILE A 456 -12.39 -10.53 -10.80
N TRP A 457 -11.55 -10.02 -11.70
CA TRP A 457 -11.64 -10.23 -13.14
C TRP A 457 -11.14 -11.61 -13.60
N SER A 458 -10.40 -12.35 -12.74
CA SER A 458 -9.78 -13.63 -13.09
C SER A 458 -10.72 -14.80 -12.80
N TRP A 459 -10.68 -15.34 -11.59
CA TRP A 459 -11.44 -16.54 -11.18
C TRP A 459 -12.94 -16.32 -11.12
N ALA A 460 -13.70 -17.35 -11.46
CA ALA A 460 -15.14 -17.37 -11.27
C ALA A 460 -15.49 -17.42 -9.76
N PRO A 461 -16.74 -17.09 -9.37
CA PRO A 461 -17.18 -17.28 -8.00
C PRO A 461 -16.92 -18.73 -7.51
N HIS A 462 -16.35 -18.86 -6.32
CA HIS A 462 -15.92 -20.13 -5.71
C HIS A 462 -14.73 -20.85 -6.40
N GLU A 463 -14.00 -20.16 -7.27
CA GLU A 463 -12.72 -20.61 -7.82
C GLU A 463 -11.57 -19.73 -7.27
N PRO A 464 -10.31 -20.23 -7.25
CA PRO A 464 -9.91 -21.59 -7.60
C PRO A 464 -10.30 -22.61 -6.53
N ARG A 465 -11.03 -23.65 -6.94
CA ARG A 465 -11.43 -24.73 -6.04
C ARG A 465 -10.22 -25.59 -5.64
N SER A 466 -10.07 -25.84 -4.35
CA SER A 466 -9.21 -26.92 -3.88
C SER A 466 -9.87 -28.24 -4.24
N SER A 467 -9.21 -29.07 -5.06
CA SER A 467 -9.66 -30.43 -5.28
C SER A 467 -9.70 -31.17 -3.93
N ASN A 468 -10.85 -31.74 -3.60
CA ASN A 468 -11.05 -32.66 -2.46
C ASN A 468 -11.03 -34.08 -3.02
N SER A 469 -9.94 -34.45 -3.71
CA SER A 469 -9.80 -35.83 -4.14
C SER A 469 -9.51 -36.70 -2.92
N SER A 470 -10.30 -37.75 -2.72
CA SER A 470 -10.12 -38.73 -1.63
C SER A 470 -8.88 -39.61 -1.81
N ASN A 471 -8.14 -39.39 -2.90
CA ASN A 471 -6.85 -40.00 -3.23
C ASN A 471 -5.85 -38.87 -3.51
N ASP A 472 -5.00 -38.54 -2.53
CA ASP A 472 -3.99 -37.46 -2.60
C ASP A 472 -3.08 -37.49 -3.85
N ASN A 473 -2.99 -38.62 -4.54
CA ASN A 473 -2.13 -38.79 -5.72
C ASN A 473 -2.68 -38.12 -7.00
N ASP A 474 -4.00 -37.99 -7.17
CA ASP A 474 -4.60 -37.35 -8.36
C ASP A 474 -4.86 -35.84 -8.15
N ASP A 475 -4.72 -35.33 -6.92
CA ASP A 475 -4.92 -33.92 -6.55
C ASP A 475 -4.02 -32.96 -7.34
N SER A 476 -2.86 -33.46 -7.78
CA SER A 476 -1.88 -32.70 -8.55
C SER A 476 -2.28 -32.46 -10.00
N LEU A 477 -3.16 -33.27 -10.59
CA LEU A 477 -3.55 -33.15 -12.01
C LEU A 477 -4.65 -32.10 -12.26
N PHE A 478 -5.36 -31.66 -11.22
CA PHE A 478 -6.50 -30.73 -11.31
C PHE A 478 -6.14 -29.30 -10.94
N ARG A 479 -4.98 -28.79 -11.37
CA ARG A 479 -4.48 -27.48 -10.93
C ARG A 479 -4.00 -26.59 -12.07
N CYS A 480 -4.70 -26.65 -13.21
CA CYS A 480 -4.46 -25.78 -14.37
C CYS A 480 -5.65 -24.85 -14.62
N ALA A 481 -5.34 -23.58 -14.90
CA ALA A 481 -6.35 -22.56 -15.13
C ALA A 481 -6.85 -22.58 -16.58
N THR A 482 -8.15 -22.41 -16.74
CA THR A 482 -8.82 -22.25 -18.03
C THR A 482 -9.70 -21.03 -18.04
N LEU A 483 -9.75 -20.28 -19.14
CA LEU A 483 -10.73 -19.21 -19.35
C LEU A 483 -11.97 -19.78 -20.03
N HIS A 484 -13.14 -19.41 -19.53
CA HIS A 484 -14.41 -19.64 -20.23
C HIS A 484 -14.81 -18.38 -21.03
N PRO A 485 -14.80 -18.41 -22.38
CA PRO A 485 -14.95 -17.21 -23.21
C PRO A 485 -16.25 -16.42 -23.00
N THR A 486 -17.34 -17.09 -22.62
CA THR A 486 -18.64 -16.45 -22.42
C THR A 486 -18.76 -15.74 -21.07
N THR A 487 -18.26 -16.33 -19.98
CA THR A 487 -18.33 -15.73 -18.63
C THR A 487 -17.14 -14.83 -18.36
N THR A 488 -16.09 -14.89 -19.18
CA THR A 488 -14.81 -14.17 -19.03
C THR A 488 -14.00 -14.56 -17.80
N HIS A 489 -14.45 -15.58 -17.06
CA HIS A 489 -13.86 -16.01 -15.80
C HIS A 489 -13.08 -17.32 -15.91
N TRP A 490 -12.21 -17.53 -14.94
CA TRP A 490 -11.28 -18.64 -14.90
C TRP A 490 -11.82 -19.77 -14.03
N HIS A 491 -11.52 -20.99 -14.45
CA HIS A 491 -11.92 -22.23 -13.80
C HIS A 491 -10.73 -23.18 -13.69
N VAL A 492 -10.77 -24.01 -12.65
CA VAL A 492 -9.78 -25.06 -12.44
C VAL A 492 -10.16 -26.33 -13.21
N THR A 493 -9.25 -26.82 -14.04
CA THR A 493 -9.47 -27.98 -14.93
C THR A 493 -8.31 -29.00 -14.83
N ASP A 494 -8.59 -30.25 -15.20
CA ASP A 494 -7.59 -31.32 -15.36
C ASP A 494 -6.59 -30.97 -16.46
N CYS A 495 -5.33 -30.80 -16.08
CA CYS A 495 -4.20 -30.41 -16.93
C CYS A 495 -3.95 -31.36 -18.13
N SER A 496 -4.46 -32.60 -18.08
CA SER A 496 -4.37 -33.58 -19.16
C SER A 496 -5.39 -33.38 -20.28
N THR A 497 -6.43 -32.55 -20.04
CA THR A 497 -7.47 -32.24 -21.01
C THR A 497 -6.88 -31.60 -22.26
N LYS A 498 -7.44 -31.91 -23.44
CA LYS A 498 -7.00 -31.30 -24.69
C LYS A 498 -7.85 -30.08 -24.99
N LEU A 499 -7.30 -28.89 -24.78
CA LEU A 499 -7.95 -27.61 -25.06
C LEU A 499 -7.06 -26.75 -25.97
N TYR A 500 -7.64 -25.73 -26.58
CA TYR A 500 -6.85 -24.72 -27.28
C TYR A 500 -6.14 -23.83 -26.26
N ALA A 501 -4.89 -23.45 -26.54
CA ALA A 501 -4.11 -22.62 -25.62
C ALA A 501 -4.08 -21.15 -26.05
N ALA A 502 -4.14 -20.25 -25.06
CA ALA A 502 -4.06 -18.80 -25.26
C ALA A 502 -2.62 -18.38 -25.54
N CYS A 503 -2.41 -17.75 -26.70
CA CYS A 503 -1.10 -17.33 -27.16
C CYS A 503 -1.09 -15.81 -27.32
N ARG A 504 -0.15 -15.12 -26.67
CA ARG A 504 0.00 -13.65 -26.75
C ARG A 504 1.15 -13.28 -27.68
N ALA A 505 0.97 -12.23 -28.46
CA ALA A 505 2.06 -11.69 -29.27
C ALA A 505 3.10 -11.01 -28.35
N PRO A 506 4.41 -11.18 -28.61
CA PRO A 506 5.45 -10.45 -27.90
C PRO A 506 5.27 -8.94 -28.08
N SER A 507 5.40 -8.19 -26.99
CA SER A 507 5.27 -6.74 -26.95
C SER A 507 3.94 -6.14 -27.38
N GLN A 508 2.87 -6.94 -27.37
CA GLN A 508 1.52 -6.48 -27.66
C GLN A 508 0.53 -7.12 -26.67
N PRO A 509 0.33 -6.52 -25.49
CA PRO A 509 -0.50 -7.07 -24.41
C PRO A 509 -1.94 -7.43 -24.78
N TYR A 510 -2.53 -6.73 -25.77
CA TYR A 510 -3.91 -6.93 -26.20
C TYR A 510 -4.03 -7.79 -27.47
N ASN A 511 -2.90 -8.22 -28.06
CA ASN A 511 -2.90 -9.05 -29.27
C ASN A 511 -2.78 -10.54 -28.88
N TRP A 512 -3.91 -11.24 -29.03
CA TRP A 512 -4.06 -12.65 -28.68
C TRP A 512 -4.41 -13.50 -29.88
N THR A 513 -4.02 -14.77 -29.82
CA THR A 513 -4.52 -15.82 -30.71
C THR A 513 -4.63 -17.12 -29.93
N LEU A 514 -5.13 -18.17 -30.60
CA LEU A 514 -5.22 -19.51 -30.02
C LEU A 514 -4.39 -20.48 -30.85
N THR A 515 -3.98 -21.60 -30.23
CA THR A 515 -3.41 -22.72 -30.97
C THR A 515 -4.36 -23.19 -32.09
N THR A 516 -3.80 -23.82 -33.12
CA THR A 516 -4.58 -24.34 -34.25
C THR A 516 -5.22 -25.69 -33.98
N TYR A 517 -4.76 -26.39 -32.93
CA TYR A 517 -5.29 -27.68 -32.49
C TYR A 517 -5.34 -27.75 -30.95
N PRO A 518 -6.22 -28.57 -30.37
CA PRO A 518 -6.27 -28.82 -28.93
C PRO A 518 -5.05 -29.61 -28.44
N ILE A 519 -4.53 -29.25 -27.27
CA ILE A 519 -3.35 -29.85 -26.65
C ILE A 519 -3.49 -29.87 -25.13
N SER A 520 -2.73 -30.75 -24.46
CA SER A 520 -2.66 -30.74 -22.99
C SER A 520 -1.79 -29.59 -22.48
N TYR A 521 -2.03 -29.15 -21.24
CA TYR A 521 -1.36 -28.01 -20.64
C TYR A 521 0.17 -28.13 -20.71
N SER A 522 0.71 -29.31 -20.42
CA SER A 522 2.16 -29.58 -20.38
C SER A 522 2.91 -29.35 -21.70
N TYR A 523 2.22 -29.35 -22.84
CA TYR A 523 2.81 -29.10 -24.16
C TYR A 523 2.34 -27.79 -24.80
N ALA A 524 1.47 -27.02 -24.13
CA ALA A 524 0.86 -25.81 -24.68
C ALA A 524 1.90 -24.76 -25.12
N SER A 525 2.99 -24.61 -24.36
CA SER A 525 4.08 -23.68 -24.69
C SER A 525 4.77 -23.94 -26.03
N GLN A 526 4.70 -25.17 -26.55
CA GLN A 526 5.31 -25.56 -27.83
C GLN A 526 4.34 -25.47 -29.01
N ALA A 527 3.04 -25.25 -28.76
CA ALA A 527 1.98 -25.30 -29.77
C ALA A 527 1.55 -23.93 -30.29
N CYS A 528 1.96 -22.84 -29.63
CA CYS A 528 1.62 -21.50 -30.07
C CYS A 528 2.26 -21.18 -31.43
N PRO A 529 1.51 -20.54 -32.36
CA PRO A 529 2.04 -20.17 -33.67
C PRO A 529 3.08 -19.07 -33.51
N THR A 530 4.24 -19.20 -34.16
CA THR A 530 5.26 -18.14 -34.16
C THR A 530 4.69 -16.85 -34.76
N PRO A 531 4.89 -15.66 -34.14
CA PRO A 531 5.78 -15.37 -33.00
C PRO A 531 5.10 -15.42 -31.61
N TYR A 532 3.86 -15.87 -31.50
CA TYR A 532 3.10 -15.88 -30.25
C TYR A 532 3.64 -16.90 -29.25
N ILE A 533 3.47 -16.58 -27.96
CA ILE A 533 3.91 -17.41 -26.83
C ILE A 533 2.72 -17.75 -25.94
N PHE A 534 2.75 -18.93 -25.32
CA PHE A 534 1.72 -19.34 -24.35
C PHE A 534 1.78 -18.40 -23.14
N SER A 535 0.65 -17.80 -22.76
CA SER A 535 0.59 -16.76 -21.74
C SER A 535 -0.75 -16.76 -21.00
N ALA A 536 -0.79 -16.08 -19.86
CA ALA A 536 -2.02 -15.70 -19.16
C ALA A 536 -2.19 -14.16 -19.20
N PRO A 537 -3.44 -13.66 -19.18
CA PRO A 537 -3.72 -12.23 -19.00
C PRO A 537 -3.17 -11.71 -17.66
N ARG A 538 -2.66 -10.48 -17.67
CA ARG A 538 -2.07 -9.85 -16.48
C ARG A 538 -2.85 -8.65 -15.95
N THR A 539 -3.85 -8.20 -16.70
CA THR A 539 -4.80 -7.16 -16.28
C THR A 539 -6.21 -7.57 -16.67
N ALA A 540 -7.21 -6.94 -16.05
CA ALA A 540 -8.62 -7.13 -16.41
C ALA A 540 -8.87 -6.87 -17.90
N LEU A 541 -8.22 -5.84 -18.46
CA LEU A 541 -8.37 -5.48 -19.86
C LEU A 541 -7.69 -6.49 -20.79
N GLU A 542 -6.49 -6.99 -20.46
CA GLU A 542 -5.89 -8.12 -21.20
C GLU A 542 -6.84 -9.34 -21.22
N ASN A 543 -7.50 -9.64 -20.10
CA ASN A 543 -8.45 -10.76 -19.99
C ASN A 543 -9.66 -10.56 -20.89
N ALA A 544 -10.21 -9.33 -20.94
CA ALA A 544 -11.32 -8.99 -21.81
C ALA A 544 -10.97 -9.12 -23.30
N TYR A 545 -9.77 -8.67 -23.73
CA TYR A 545 -9.28 -8.86 -25.09
C TYR A 545 -9.11 -10.35 -25.45
N LEU A 546 -8.54 -11.16 -24.55
CA LEU A 546 -8.44 -12.60 -24.77
C LEU A 546 -9.82 -13.25 -24.90
N SER A 547 -10.78 -12.89 -24.05
CA SER A 547 -12.13 -13.45 -24.09
C SER A 547 -12.86 -13.10 -25.39
N GLN A 548 -12.70 -11.86 -25.86
CA GLN A 548 -13.23 -11.42 -27.16
C GLN A 548 -12.59 -12.21 -28.32
N THR A 549 -11.26 -12.36 -28.31
CA THR A 549 -10.53 -13.14 -29.32
C THR A 549 -10.98 -14.60 -29.34
N ALA A 550 -11.12 -15.23 -28.17
CA ALA A 550 -11.58 -16.60 -28.07
C ALA A 550 -12.99 -16.76 -28.65
N THR A 551 -13.91 -15.84 -28.30
CA THR A 551 -15.28 -15.80 -28.81
C THR A 551 -15.33 -15.63 -30.34
N ASN A 552 -14.49 -14.75 -30.89
CA ASN A 552 -14.40 -14.51 -32.33
C ASN A 552 -13.85 -15.72 -33.10
N LEU A 553 -12.93 -16.48 -32.49
CA LEU A 553 -12.35 -17.69 -33.08
C LEU A 553 -13.23 -18.93 -32.89
N SER A 554 -14.20 -18.91 -31.97
CA SER A 554 -15.10 -20.03 -31.69
C SER A 554 -15.73 -20.69 -32.92
N PRO A 555 -16.25 -19.96 -33.94
CA PRO A 555 -16.83 -20.62 -35.11
C PRO A 555 -15.82 -21.42 -35.95
N ALA A 556 -14.53 -21.12 -35.83
CA ALA A 556 -13.44 -21.78 -36.54
C ALA A 556 -12.67 -22.78 -35.65
N ARG A 557 -13.15 -23.02 -34.43
CA ARG A 557 -12.55 -23.89 -33.42
C ARG A 557 -13.60 -24.87 -32.93
N ASP A 558 -13.21 -26.13 -32.76
CA ASP A 558 -14.12 -27.17 -32.29
C ASP A 558 -14.16 -27.13 -30.76
N PHE A 559 -14.74 -26.06 -30.21
CA PHE A 559 -14.95 -25.94 -28.77
C PHE A 559 -16.09 -26.85 -28.33
N ASP A 560 -15.99 -27.36 -27.10
CA ASP A 560 -17.12 -28.01 -26.46
C ASP A 560 -18.32 -27.05 -26.43
N SER A 561 -19.45 -27.49 -26.98
CA SER A 561 -20.65 -26.66 -27.08
C SER A 561 -21.26 -26.35 -25.73
N ASP A 562 -21.04 -27.22 -24.75
CA ASP A 562 -21.66 -27.12 -23.44
C ASP A 562 -20.75 -26.39 -22.43
N ASP A 563 -19.43 -26.45 -22.64
CA ASP A 563 -18.43 -25.91 -21.70
C ASP A 563 -17.15 -25.43 -22.42
N PRO A 564 -17.22 -24.35 -23.23
CA PRO A 564 -16.08 -23.87 -24.00
C PRO A 564 -14.97 -23.34 -23.07
N LYS A 565 -13.77 -23.92 -23.18
CA LYS A 565 -12.60 -23.54 -22.37
C LYS A 565 -11.34 -23.45 -23.19
N ILE A 566 -10.45 -22.54 -22.79
CA ILE A 566 -9.09 -22.42 -23.32
C ILE A 566 -8.06 -22.45 -22.20
N TRP A 567 -6.87 -22.98 -22.47
CA TRP A 567 -5.75 -22.95 -21.52
C TRP A 567 -5.21 -21.54 -21.35
N LEU A 568 -4.93 -21.18 -20.10
CA LEU A 568 -4.12 -20.03 -19.72
C LEU A 568 -2.79 -20.54 -19.18
N ASP A 569 -1.68 -19.83 -19.40
CA ASP A 569 -0.39 -20.20 -18.78
C ASP A 569 -0.37 -19.90 -17.28
N PHE A 570 -1.15 -20.64 -16.50
CA PHE A 570 -1.27 -20.46 -15.07
C PHE A 570 -1.66 -21.77 -14.38
N ASN A 571 -0.84 -22.20 -13.41
CA ASN A 571 -1.03 -23.47 -12.73
C ASN A 571 -0.53 -23.44 -11.28
N SER A 572 -0.99 -24.37 -10.46
CA SER A 572 -0.46 -24.64 -9.11
C SER A 572 0.04 -26.08 -8.97
N LEU A 573 0.75 -26.58 -9.99
CA LEU A 573 1.24 -27.96 -10.03
C LEU A 573 2.28 -28.25 -8.96
N ASP A 574 3.25 -27.33 -8.80
CA ASP A 574 4.36 -27.46 -7.85
C ASP A 574 3.89 -27.44 -6.39
N THR A 575 3.32 -26.32 -5.94
CA THR A 575 2.79 -26.17 -4.58
C THR A 575 1.29 -25.84 -4.65
N LYS A 576 0.47 -26.57 -3.89
CA LYS A 576 -0.99 -26.35 -3.82
C LYS A 576 -1.30 -24.90 -3.44
N ASN A 577 -2.26 -24.28 -4.14
CA ASN A 577 -2.67 -22.89 -3.99
C ASN A 577 -1.61 -21.83 -4.35
N CYS A 578 -0.42 -22.22 -4.79
CA CYS A 578 0.59 -21.32 -5.33
C CYS A 578 0.50 -21.28 -6.84
N TRP A 579 -0.29 -20.33 -7.36
CA TRP A 579 -0.54 -20.23 -8.79
C TRP A 579 0.53 -19.38 -9.49
N THR A 580 1.13 -19.92 -10.55
CA THR A 580 2.30 -19.34 -11.21
C THR A 580 2.24 -19.52 -12.73
N THR A 581 2.93 -18.64 -13.45
CA THR A 581 3.12 -18.68 -14.91
C THR A 581 4.48 -19.28 -15.26
N GLY A 582 4.71 -19.71 -16.50
CA GLY A 582 5.99 -20.30 -16.93
C GLY A 582 5.93 -21.81 -17.21
N GLY A 583 4.74 -22.35 -17.42
CA GLY A 583 4.51 -23.74 -17.78
C GLY A 583 4.56 -24.73 -16.59
N PRO A 584 4.57 -26.04 -16.87
CA PRO A 584 4.26 -27.07 -15.88
C PRO A 584 5.36 -27.38 -14.86
N ASN A 585 6.60 -26.93 -15.10
CA ASN A 585 7.76 -27.24 -14.27
C ASN A 585 8.27 -26.00 -13.49
N ILE A 586 7.44 -24.95 -13.38
CA ILE A 586 7.80 -23.76 -12.63
C ILE A 586 7.67 -24.01 -11.13
N THR A 587 8.59 -23.45 -10.34
CA THR A 587 8.59 -23.58 -8.88
C THR A 587 7.83 -22.43 -8.24
N CYS A 588 7.09 -22.71 -7.18
CA CYS A 588 6.42 -21.71 -6.38
C CYS A 588 7.43 -20.73 -5.74
N PRO A 589 7.28 -19.41 -5.97
CA PRO A 589 8.25 -18.42 -5.49
C PRO A 589 8.24 -18.20 -3.96
N TYR A 590 7.29 -18.81 -3.25
CA TYR A 590 7.13 -18.69 -1.80
C TYR A 590 6.89 -20.04 -1.10
N SER A 591 7.43 -21.13 -1.64
CA SER A 591 7.35 -22.46 -1.00
C SER A 591 8.10 -22.53 0.33
N ASN A 592 7.57 -23.33 1.26
CA ASN A 592 7.98 -23.43 2.67
C ASN A 592 9.39 -24.01 2.92
N GLU A 593 10.13 -24.45 1.91
CA GLU A 593 11.47 -24.99 2.13
C GLU A 593 12.49 -23.91 2.52
N ASP A 594 12.25 -22.63 2.18
CA ASP A 594 13.15 -21.52 2.51
C ASP A 594 12.71 -20.72 3.77
N SER A 595 11.46 -20.84 4.24
CA SER A 595 11.02 -20.17 5.47
C SER A 595 11.61 -20.83 6.74
N ASP A 596 11.84 -22.14 6.71
CA ASP A 596 12.54 -22.88 7.77
C ASP A 596 14.05 -22.56 7.81
N ASP A 597 14.68 -22.25 6.67
CA ASP A 597 16.11 -21.89 6.60
C ASP A 597 16.34 -20.46 7.10
N TYR A 598 15.43 -19.51 6.80
CA TYR A 598 15.51 -18.13 7.31
C TYR A 598 15.25 -18.05 8.83
N ALA A 599 14.33 -18.88 9.36
CA ALA A 599 14.14 -19.01 10.80
C ALA A 599 15.39 -19.60 11.49
N ARG A 600 16.08 -20.56 10.86
CA ARG A 600 17.34 -21.11 11.38
C ARG A 600 18.49 -20.11 11.34
N GLU A 601 18.59 -19.27 10.30
CA GLU A 601 19.66 -18.27 10.20
C GLU A 601 19.53 -17.18 11.29
N LYS A 602 18.30 -16.73 11.60
CA LYS A 602 18.07 -15.78 12.72
C LYS A 602 18.29 -16.39 14.11
N VAL A 603 17.96 -17.68 14.30
CA VAL A 603 18.22 -18.39 15.57
C VAL A 603 19.72 -18.57 15.82
N VAL A 604 20.56 -18.58 14.79
CA VAL A 604 22.03 -18.72 14.95
C VAL A 604 22.75 -17.37 15.04
N VAL A 605 22.28 -16.32 14.35
CA VAL A 605 22.97 -15.02 14.32
C VAL A 605 22.76 -14.19 15.59
N VAL A 606 21.55 -14.19 16.18
CA VAL A 606 21.27 -13.38 17.39
C VAL A 606 22.10 -13.83 18.61
N PRO A 607 22.24 -15.14 18.92
CA PRO A 607 23.12 -15.59 20.00
C PRO A 607 24.61 -15.34 19.70
N LEU A 608 25.02 -15.38 18.43
CA LEU A 608 26.42 -15.20 18.04
C LEU A 608 26.87 -13.74 18.18
N VAL A 609 26.04 -12.78 17.80
CA VAL A 609 26.32 -11.35 18.02
C VAL A 609 26.31 -11.02 19.51
N ALA A 610 25.34 -11.54 20.28
CA ALA A 610 25.30 -11.33 21.73
C ALA A 610 26.53 -11.91 22.44
N THR A 611 26.98 -13.12 22.06
CA THR A 611 28.19 -13.73 22.62
C THR A 611 29.47 -12.98 22.25
N VAL A 612 29.57 -12.47 21.01
CA VAL A 612 30.71 -11.62 20.60
C VAL A 612 30.74 -10.30 21.37
N ILE A 613 29.59 -9.64 21.56
CA ILE A 613 29.50 -8.40 22.36
C ILE A 613 29.90 -8.68 23.82
N VAL A 614 29.40 -9.76 24.42
CA VAL A 614 29.77 -10.14 25.79
C VAL A 614 31.26 -10.48 25.89
N LEU A 615 31.84 -11.17 24.90
CA LEU A 615 33.28 -11.45 24.85
C LEU A 615 34.12 -10.18 24.75
N ILE A 616 33.71 -9.22 23.91
CA ILE A 616 34.39 -7.92 23.76
C ILE A 616 34.29 -7.14 25.07
N ILE A 617 33.12 -7.09 25.70
CA ILE A 617 32.93 -6.43 27.01
C ILE A 617 33.80 -7.11 28.07
N PHE A 618 33.84 -8.44 28.12
CA PHE A 618 34.67 -9.19 29.06
C PHE A 618 36.16 -8.92 28.84
N PHE A 619 36.61 -8.89 27.58
CA PHE A 619 37.99 -8.56 27.23
C PHE A 619 38.35 -7.12 27.63
N LEU A 620 37.47 -6.15 27.38
CA LEU A 620 37.67 -4.76 27.80
C LEU A 620 37.73 -4.64 29.32
N VAL A 621 36.89 -5.36 30.06
CA VAL A 621 36.93 -5.40 31.54
C VAL A 621 38.25 -6.00 32.04
N LEU A 622 38.76 -7.07 31.41
CA LEU A 622 40.07 -7.63 31.73
C LEU A 622 41.20 -6.65 31.43
N CYS A 623 41.17 -5.95 30.28
CA CYS A 623 42.17 -4.93 29.96
C CYS A 623 42.15 -3.77 30.96
N VAL A 624 40.98 -3.33 31.42
CA VAL A 624 40.85 -2.28 32.44
C VAL A 624 41.34 -2.76 33.82
N ASN A 625 41.04 -4.00 34.21
CA ASN A 625 41.50 -4.54 35.49
C ASN A 625 43.00 -4.90 35.50
N CYS A 626 43.55 -5.39 34.39
CA CYS A 626 44.99 -5.57 34.22
C CYS A 626 45.73 -4.23 34.12
N GLY A 627 45.11 -3.19 33.53
CA GLY A 627 45.64 -1.82 33.51
C GLY A 627 45.69 -1.16 34.89
N LYS A 628 44.72 -1.46 35.77
CA LYS A 628 44.72 -1.01 37.18
C LYS A 628 45.79 -1.72 38.03
N GLY A 629 46.25 -2.90 37.62
CA GLY A 629 47.33 -3.64 38.30
C GLY A 629 48.73 -3.06 38.08
N PHE A 630 48.95 -2.27 37.01
CA PHE A 630 50.30 -1.79 36.66
C PHE A 630 50.60 -0.35 37.11
N LEU A 631 49.57 0.45 37.43
CA LEU A 631 49.73 1.86 37.87
C LEU A 631 49.62 2.05 39.40
N GLY A 632 49.30 1.00 40.16
CA GLY A 632 49.10 1.06 41.63
C GLY A 632 50.25 0.54 42.49
N ARG A 633 51.50 0.53 42.00
CA ARG A 633 52.66 0.04 42.77
C ARG A 633 53.64 1.17 43.10
N LYS A 634 53.26 2.04 44.05
CA LYS A 634 54.21 2.93 44.75
C LYS A 634 53.69 3.27 46.15
N GLY A 635 54.55 3.03 47.15
CA GLY A 635 54.41 3.51 48.55
C GLY A 635 53.78 2.49 49.49
N GLU A 636 54.56 1.73 50.27
CA GLU A 636 54.88 2.02 51.69
C GLU A 636 53.77 1.54 52.65
N GLY A 637 54.00 0.83 53.75
CA GLY A 637 55.20 0.39 54.43
C GLY A 637 54.77 -0.50 55.60
N LYS A 638 55.57 -1.53 55.91
CA LYS A 638 55.39 -2.41 57.06
C LYS A 638 55.36 -1.60 58.36
N ARG A 639 54.29 -1.70 59.15
CA ARG A 639 54.36 -1.45 60.60
C ARG A 639 53.97 -2.71 61.38
N ARG A 640 54.97 -3.24 62.08
CA ARG A 640 54.91 -4.39 62.99
C ARG A 640 54.07 -4.09 64.23
N ARG A 641 53.14 -5.02 64.52
CA ARG A 641 52.91 -5.74 65.79
C ARG A 641 52.73 -4.96 67.10
N ARG A 642 51.60 -5.19 67.76
CA ARG A 642 51.41 -5.86 69.08
C ARG A 642 49.90 -6.00 69.33
N VAL A 643 49.33 -7.22 69.29
CA VAL A 643 49.05 -8.13 70.42
C VAL A 643 48.25 -7.46 71.54
N ARG A 644 46.97 -7.86 71.71
CA ARG A 644 46.48 -8.52 72.94
C ARG A 644 45.08 -9.13 72.79
N GLU A 645 45.01 -10.43 73.10
CA GLU A 645 44.00 -11.23 73.82
C GLU A 645 42.50 -10.84 73.83
N GLY A 646 41.65 -11.85 73.62
CA GLY A 646 40.59 -12.16 74.60
C GLY A 646 39.22 -12.61 74.04
N ALA A 647 38.85 -13.86 74.37
CA ALA A 647 37.49 -14.47 74.55
C ALA A 647 36.49 -14.38 73.37
N VAL A 648 35.98 -15.44 72.71
CA VAL A 648 35.33 -16.73 73.09
C VAL A 648 33.95 -16.58 73.78
N TYR A 649 32.98 -17.33 73.22
CA TYR A 649 31.59 -17.68 73.60
C TYR A 649 30.50 -16.67 73.16
N GLU A 650 29.67 -16.93 72.13
CA GLU A 650 28.67 -18.00 71.87
C GLU A 650 27.32 -17.72 72.56
N GLY A 651 26.23 -17.65 71.79
CA GLY A 651 24.87 -17.46 72.33
C GLY A 651 23.82 -16.96 71.34
N VAL A 652 23.25 -17.93 70.61
CA VAL A 652 22.04 -18.04 69.75
C VAL A 652 20.75 -17.33 70.30
N PRO A 653 19.59 -17.39 69.61
CA PRO A 653 19.05 -16.47 68.59
C PRO A 653 17.72 -15.77 69.00
N ALA A 654 17.26 -14.83 68.17
CA ALA A 654 15.84 -14.63 67.85
C ALA A 654 15.73 -14.03 66.44
#